data_AF-A0A960HYQ9-F1
#
_entry.id   AF-A0A960HYQ9-F1
#
_cell.length_a   1.000
_cell.length_b   1.000
_cell.length_c   1.000
_cell.angle_alpha   90.00
_cell.angle_beta   90.00
_cell.angle_gamma   90.00
#
_symmetry.space_group_name_H-M   'P 1'
#
loop_
_entity.id
_entity.type
_entity.pdbx_description
1 polymer ?
#
loop_
_entity_poly.entity_id
_entity_poly.type
_entity_poly.pdbx_seq_one_letter_code
_entity_poly.pdbx_strand_id
1 'polypeptide(L)'
;MPGLDWAGTRTAFDRVETRWPQIGRYRNRLDHRLQPLTVRWRHVRRLGPLPNWVPGVLVISLLVLLLAPPQTVFIPTGGLDPSYYAGLAMAKTRGLHFGSEVMFTYGPWGFLENTGVYETGPAWWATLYRVLVQGVAVFALVAVLRHNFGRLATLAIGFVSARWGFELMYGVGPSRLLTVTVIGVLVFVLTRRVTPGRGWALAASVLGSFLVLVKFNDGVVVLTAAALAAVVSGWRRSRVGVTPRPASPSEADSLLLPEGDSATASSSSGDSASSAKGAASELLGAGVAGLVSLLAFWLLAGQRLGDLPRFLRGSLELSRGFSTAMQTTSAGAMGDVGVALLIGSLTMAVCWSAGRGGGRFTQVGSLAIGASLIYGTWKHGFVRQGADRELFYFLGLSVVMLFAARNRWRSLVALLAIGVMGWSVAHFDYEPRQRLSLANAPVGWGDTVSVLTSGKTRADFRQQGLDYLRASYRLPAEIYDQMDGKSIHVDQWETALAWAFAGVDETTWRPEPVFQRYTAYTPWLDNANAEALTGAAAPSMIVAERNVIDRHLSRFDAPHTVRSMVCNYRLTVPGDPVPVGRDGTSLAETVDDASRFARTPPWVLWTRADNRCGSVDEAEALEVPVGDLVDVPIAPGDDYFVLARFDEMDQRPVDRMQQMLWKGDEWFIRTPFDGPADSPDAQTFRFVTSTATQWHVLSWPACLDMSPEAFDPGSITSFRLAPGTRPSPESWDITLKAHGDPYTVTFATQPYTCD
;
A
#
# COMPACT_ATOMS: atom_id res chain seq x y z
N MET A 1 -32.51 21.88 -10.44
CA MET A 1 -32.49 23.17 -9.73
C MET A 1 -32.25 24.28 -10.75
N PRO A 2 -33.13 25.29 -10.87
CA PRO A 2 -32.97 26.40 -11.81
C PRO A 2 -32.01 27.46 -11.27
N GLY A 3 -31.40 28.22 -12.18
CA GLY A 3 -30.25 29.10 -11.95
C GLY A 3 -30.52 30.32 -11.06
N LEU A 4 -29.49 30.67 -10.28
CA LEU A 4 -29.43 31.89 -9.49
C LEU A 4 -29.08 33.11 -10.36
N ASP A 5 -29.92 34.13 -10.29
CA ASP A 5 -29.76 35.46 -10.86
C ASP A 5 -28.83 36.32 -9.99
N TRP A 6 -27.74 36.81 -10.58
CA TRP A 6 -26.71 37.65 -9.95
C TRP A 6 -27.01 39.15 -10.00
N ALA A 7 -28.18 39.58 -10.50
CA ALA A 7 -28.54 40.99 -10.56
C ALA A 7 -28.92 41.59 -9.18
N GLY A 8 -29.42 40.77 -8.25
CA GLY A 8 -29.90 41.22 -6.93
C GLY A 8 -28.80 41.58 -5.92
N THR A 9 -27.56 41.11 -6.10
CA THR A 9 -26.47 41.33 -5.14
C THR A 9 -25.77 42.68 -5.29
N ARG A 10 -25.88 43.36 -6.44
CA ARG A 10 -25.29 44.70 -6.64
C ARG A 10 -26.05 45.80 -5.91
N THR A 11 -27.39 45.72 -5.86
CA THR A 11 -28.24 46.73 -5.20
C THR A 11 -28.26 46.63 -3.67
N ALA A 12 -27.70 45.57 -3.09
CA ALA A 12 -27.49 45.43 -1.65
C ALA A 12 -26.20 46.13 -1.18
N PHE A 13 -25.15 46.16 -2.01
CA PHE A 13 -23.86 46.77 -1.66
C PHE A 13 -23.87 48.30 -1.79
N ASP A 14 -24.57 48.86 -2.79
CA ASP A 14 -24.68 50.33 -2.96
C ASP A 14 -25.43 51.01 -1.80
N ARG A 15 -26.28 50.26 -1.08
CA ARG A 15 -27.00 50.74 0.12
C ARG A 15 -26.16 50.76 1.40
N VAL A 16 -25.02 50.07 1.43
CA VAL A 16 -24.08 50.08 2.57
C VAL A 16 -23.14 51.29 2.48
N GLU A 17 -22.75 51.68 1.27
CA GLU A 17 -21.80 52.78 1.01
C GLU A 17 -22.37 54.17 1.34
N THR A 18 -23.69 54.32 1.28
CA THR A 18 -24.41 55.56 1.67
C THR A 18 -24.52 55.75 3.18
N ARG A 19 -24.34 54.70 4.00
CA ARG A 19 -24.50 54.75 5.46
C ARG A 19 -23.19 54.91 6.24
N TRP A 20 -22.03 54.62 5.64
CA TRP A 20 -20.73 54.65 6.32
C TRP A 20 -19.60 55.22 5.45
N PRO A 21 -19.47 56.57 5.35
CA PRO A 21 -18.49 57.24 4.48
C PRO A 21 -17.01 56.96 4.82
N GLN A 22 -16.74 56.31 5.96
CA GLN A 22 -15.39 56.00 6.42
C GLN A 22 -14.78 54.77 5.73
N ILE A 23 -15.61 53.90 5.13
CA ILE A 23 -15.16 52.71 4.39
C ILE A 23 -14.49 53.10 3.07
N GLY A 24 -14.89 54.22 2.45
CA GLY A 24 -14.30 54.73 1.21
C GLY A 24 -12.81 55.12 1.32
N ARG A 25 -12.32 55.46 2.52
CA ARG A 25 -10.90 55.83 2.72
C ARG A 25 -9.94 54.64 2.73
N TYR A 26 -10.43 53.42 2.94
CA TYR A 26 -9.60 52.21 2.87
C TYR A 26 -9.42 51.68 1.44
N ARG A 27 -10.24 52.11 0.48
CA ARG A 27 -10.15 51.72 -0.93
C ARG A 27 -8.84 52.19 -1.58
N ASN A 28 -8.46 53.45 -1.35
CA ASN A 28 -7.28 54.05 -1.99
C ASN A 28 -5.92 53.54 -1.45
N ARG A 29 -5.88 52.85 -0.30
CA ARG A 29 -4.63 52.22 0.20
C ARG A 29 -4.48 50.76 -0.21
N LEU A 30 -5.55 50.08 -0.63
CA LEU A 30 -5.50 48.71 -1.14
C LEU A 30 -5.24 48.64 -2.65
N ASP A 31 -5.62 49.66 -3.43
CA ASP A 31 -5.45 49.67 -4.89
C ASP A 31 -3.98 49.75 -5.37
N HIS A 32 -3.04 50.21 -4.54
CA HIS A 32 -1.61 50.21 -4.89
C HIS A 32 -0.83 48.97 -4.44
N ARG A 33 -1.42 48.08 -3.62
CA ARG A 33 -0.80 46.80 -3.20
C ARG A 33 -1.55 45.55 -3.63
N LEU A 34 -2.75 45.70 -4.18
CA LEU A 34 -3.46 44.65 -4.90
C LEU A 34 -3.63 45.11 -6.34
N GLN A 35 -2.57 44.95 -7.16
CA GLN A 35 -2.84 44.70 -8.57
C GLN A 35 -3.79 43.50 -8.60
N PRO A 36 -4.95 43.60 -9.27
CA PRO A 36 -5.76 42.42 -9.42
C PRO A 36 -4.90 41.41 -10.16
N LEU A 37 -4.71 40.24 -9.57
CA LEU A 37 -4.50 39.01 -10.31
C LEU A 37 -5.75 38.79 -11.18
N THR A 38 -6.00 39.68 -12.14
CA THR A 38 -6.69 39.33 -13.35
C THR A 38 -5.80 38.27 -13.97
N VAL A 39 -6.07 37.01 -13.62
CA VAL A 39 -5.75 35.89 -14.48
C VAL A 39 -6.40 36.27 -15.81
N ARG A 40 -5.60 36.80 -16.73
CA ARG A 40 -6.05 37.14 -18.07
C ARG A 40 -6.52 35.82 -18.68
N TRP A 41 -7.83 35.59 -18.66
CA TRP A 41 -8.51 34.47 -19.33
C TRP A 41 -8.18 34.38 -20.84
N ARG A 42 -7.49 35.37 -21.40
CA ARG A 42 -6.82 35.32 -22.71
C ARG A 42 -5.79 34.18 -22.85
N HIS A 43 -5.31 33.56 -21.77
CA HIS A 43 -4.41 32.39 -21.86
C HIS A 43 -5.15 31.03 -21.83
N VAL A 44 -6.42 31.00 -21.41
CA VAL A 44 -7.23 29.76 -21.44
C VAL A 44 -7.80 29.50 -22.84
N ARG A 45 -7.94 30.54 -23.67
CA ARG A 45 -8.34 30.42 -25.10
C ARG A 45 -7.22 29.96 -26.05
N ARG A 46 -6.04 29.59 -25.54
CA ARG A 46 -4.97 28.94 -26.32
C ARG A 46 -4.83 27.45 -25.97
N LEU A 47 -5.95 26.74 -25.87
CA LEU A 47 -5.91 25.33 -26.30
C LEU A 47 -5.94 25.40 -27.83
N GLY A 48 -4.75 25.46 -28.45
CA GLY A 48 -4.65 25.28 -29.89
C GLY A 48 -5.32 23.97 -30.32
N PRO A 49 -5.63 23.79 -31.62
CA PRO A 49 -6.16 22.51 -32.08
C PRO A 49 -5.28 21.37 -31.56
N LEU A 50 -5.92 20.32 -31.05
CA LEU A 50 -5.20 19.14 -30.58
C LEU A 50 -4.22 18.70 -31.67
N PRO A 51 -2.99 18.31 -31.33
CA PRO A 51 -2.05 17.82 -32.32
C PRO A 51 -2.70 16.73 -33.19
N ASN A 52 -2.50 16.78 -34.51
CA ASN A 52 -3.17 15.91 -35.49
C ASN A 52 -3.04 14.39 -35.21
N TRP A 53 -2.12 13.97 -34.34
CA TRP A 53 -1.95 12.57 -33.93
C TRP A 53 -2.91 12.13 -32.80
N VAL A 54 -3.43 13.06 -31.99
CA VAL A 54 -4.25 12.76 -30.80
C VAL A 54 -5.58 12.08 -31.16
N PRO A 55 -6.36 12.53 -32.18
CA PRO A 55 -7.60 11.84 -32.54
C PRO A 55 -7.38 10.38 -32.94
N GLY A 56 -6.31 10.09 -33.69
CA GLY A 56 -5.96 8.73 -34.09
C GLY A 56 -5.53 7.84 -32.92
N VAL A 57 -4.86 8.40 -31.91
CA VAL A 57 -4.53 7.68 -30.67
C VAL A 57 -5.79 7.42 -29.84
N LEU A 58 -6.68 8.41 -29.72
CA LEU A 58 -7.94 8.26 -28.99
C LEU A 58 -8.83 7.16 -29.59
N VAL A 59 -9.00 7.16 -30.92
CA VAL A 59 -9.79 6.13 -31.61
C VAL A 59 -9.21 4.74 -31.35
N ILE A 60 -7.89 4.56 -31.47
CA ILE A 60 -7.26 3.25 -31.23
C ILE A 60 -7.32 2.87 -29.74
N SER A 61 -7.18 3.82 -28.83
CA SER A 61 -7.32 3.57 -27.39
C SER A 61 -8.74 3.11 -27.04
N LEU A 62 -9.76 3.77 -27.61
CA LEU A 62 -11.16 3.37 -27.49
C LEU A 62 -11.38 1.96 -28.04
N LEU A 63 -10.84 1.64 -29.21
CA LEU A 63 -10.92 0.29 -29.78
C LEU A 63 -10.23 -0.75 -28.89
N VAL A 64 -9.05 -0.44 -28.33
CA VAL A 64 -8.35 -1.34 -27.39
C VAL A 64 -9.20 -1.59 -26.14
N LEU A 65 -9.79 -0.55 -25.54
CA LEU A 65 -10.65 -0.68 -24.36
C LEU A 65 -11.92 -1.48 -24.67
N LEU A 66 -12.54 -1.26 -25.84
CA LEU A 66 -13.72 -2.01 -26.27
C LEU A 66 -13.40 -3.49 -26.47
N LEU A 67 -12.24 -3.81 -27.06
CA LEU A 67 -11.80 -5.18 -27.29
C LEU A 67 -11.30 -5.87 -26.02
N ALA A 68 -10.67 -5.12 -25.11
CA ALA A 68 -10.14 -5.60 -23.83
C ALA A 68 -10.87 -4.92 -22.67
N PRO A 69 -12.10 -5.36 -22.34
CA PRO A 69 -12.79 -4.88 -21.16
C PRO A 69 -11.93 -4.92 -19.91
N PRO A 70 -11.94 -3.85 -19.11
CA PRO A 70 -11.54 -3.98 -17.75
C PRO A 70 -12.59 -4.83 -17.03
N GLN A 71 -12.12 -5.90 -16.39
CA GLN A 71 -12.92 -6.56 -15.36
C GLN A 71 -12.99 -5.59 -14.16
N THR A 72 -14.19 -5.16 -13.78
CA THR A 72 -14.33 -4.13 -12.74
C THR A 72 -15.36 -4.41 -11.67
N VAL A 73 -16.04 -5.55 -11.67
CA VAL A 73 -17.07 -5.82 -10.65
C VAL A 73 -16.90 -7.25 -10.18
N PHE A 74 -17.05 -7.48 -8.88
CA PHE A 74 -17.14 -8.83 -8.35
C PHE A 74 -18.00 -8.86 -7.09
N ILE A 75 -18.55 -10.04 -6.83
CA ILE A 75 -19.38 -10.31 -5.67
C ILE A 75 -18.47 -10.30 -4.43
N PRO A 76 -18.79 -9.52 -3.38
CA PRO A 76 -18.08 -9.56 -2.11
C PRO A 76 -17.87 -10.98 -1.58
N THR A 77 -16.67 -11.29 -1.07
CA THR A 77 -16.33 -12.59 -0.49
C THR A 77 -15.58 -12.41 0.84
N GLY A 78 -15.28 -13.53 1.52
CA GLY A 78 -14.44 -13.58 2.71
C GLY A 78 -12.99 -13.93 2.36
N GLY A 79 -12.12 -13.94 3.35
CA GLY A 79 -10.70 -14.23 3.26
C GLY A 79 -9.82 -13.00 3.56
N LEU A 80 -8.51 -13.26 3.66
CA LEU A 80 -7.48 -12.27 4.03
C LEU A 80 -7.57 -10.95 3.23
N ASP A 81 -7.53 -11.05 1.89
CA ASP A 81 -7.58 -9.87 1.01
C ASP A 81 -9.00 -9.25 0.91
N PRO A 82 -10.07 -10.04 0.67
CA PRO A 82 -11.44 -9.54 0.64
C PRO A 82 -11.85 -8.74 1.89
N SER A 83 -11.42 -9.19 3.07
CA SER A 83 -11.83 -8.58 4.33
C SER A 83 -11.27 -7.18 4.57
N TYR A 84 -10.02 -6.88 4.18
CA TYR A 84 -9.56 -5.49 4.29
C TYR A 84 -10.22 -4.58 3.24
N TYR A 85 -10.63 -5.10 2.07
CA TYR A 85 -11.44 -4.32 1.14
C TYR A 85 -12.79 -3.94 1.75
N ALA A 86 -13.43 -4.87 2.46
CA ALA A 86 -14.64 -4.59 3.24
C ALA A 86 -14.38 -3.52 4.29
N GLY A 87 -13.29 -3.66 5.07
CA GLY A 87 -12.88 -2.70 6.10
C GLY A 87 -12.69 -1.28 5.56
N LEU A 88 -12.00 -1.12 4.42
CA LEU A 88 -11.79 0.20 3.80
C LEU A 88 -13.09 0.82 3.26
N ALA A 89 -13.97 0.01 2.66
CA ALA A 89 -15.27 0.48 2.18
C ALA A 89 -16.16 0.93 3.36
N MET A 90 -16.19 0.13 4.43
CA MET A 90 -16.90 0.43 5.67
C MET A 90 -16.36 1.69 6.36
N ALA A 91 -15.05 1.85 6.45
CA ALA A 91 -14.41 3.04 7.03
C ALA A 91 -14.82 4.31 6.27
N LYS A 92 -14.87 4.26 4.93
CA LYS A 92 -15.34 5.38 4.11
C LYS A 92 -16.81 5.70 4.35
N THR A 93 -17.68 4.68 4.37
CA THR A 93 -19.13 4.86 4.53
C THR A 93 -19.50 5.36 5.91
N ARG A 94 -18.80 4.89 6.96
CA ARG A 94 -19.02 5.29 8.36
C ARG A 94 -18.26 6.56 8.77
N GLY A 95 -17.40 7.09 7.90
CA GLY A 95 -16.67 8.33 8.16
C GLY A 95 -15.58 8.19 9.23
N LEU A 96 -14.93 7.02 9.32
CA LEU A 96 -13.83 6.80 10.27
C LEU A 96 -12.60 7.65 9.92
N HIS A 97 -11.88 8.10 10.96
CA HIS A 97 -10.66 8.88 10.79
C HIS A 97 -9.40 8.01 10.74
N PHE A 98 -8.67 8.10 9.63
CA PHE A 98 -7.39 7.45 9.43
C PHE A 98 -6.32 8.10 10.31
N GLY A 99 -5.56 7.28 11.02
CA GLY A 99 -4.55 7.69 11.99
C GLY A 99 -5.00 7.58 13.44
N SER A 100 -6.29 7.65 13.76
CA SER A 100 -6.80 7.45 15.13
C SER A 100 -7.77 6.27 15.25
N GLU A 101 -8.63 6.07 14.26
CA GLU A 101 -9.62 4.97 14.23
C GLU A 101 -9.28 3.89 13.20
N VAL A 102 -8.45 4.21 12.19
CA VAL A 102 -7.98 3.27 11.17
C VAL A 102 -6.51 3.52 10.85
N MET A 103 -5.67 2.49 10.94
CA MET A 103 -4.26 2.49 10.59
C MET A 103 -4.00 1.30 9.69
N PHE A 104 -3.79 1.57 8.40
CA PHE A 104 -3.54 0.53 7.41
C PHE A 104 -2.64 1.07 6.30
N THR A 105 -2.11 0.18 5.45
CA THR A 105 -1.19 0.57 4.36
C THR A 105 -1.86 1.41 3.26
N TYR A 106 -3.19 1.49 3.31
CA TYR A 106 -4.03 2.33 2.47
C TYR A 106 -4.62 3.48 3.28
N GLY A 107 -4.84 4.62 2.62
CA GLY A 107 -5.39 5.82 3.26
C GLY A 107 -6.91 5.96 3.06
N PRO A 108 -7.46 7.16 3.33
CA PRO A 108 -8.89 7.46 3.21
C PRO A 108 -9.50 7.25 1.81
N TRP A 109 -8.67 7.25 0.76
CA TRP A 109 -9.07 6.95 -0.62
C TRP A 109 -8.70 5.51 -1.05
N GLY A 110 -8.21 4.70 -0.11
CA GLY A 110 -7.78 3.32 -0.32
C GLY A 110 -8.87 2.39 -0.82
N PHE A 111 -10.14 2.66 -0.49
CA PHE A 111 -11.29 1.91 -0.99
C PHE A 111 -11.39 1.93 -2.53
N LEU A 112 -10.74 2.88 -3.22
CA LEU A 112 -10.71 2.95 -4.68
C LEU A 112 -9.91 1.82 -5.32
N GLU A 113 -9.09 1.11 -4.55
CA GLU A 113 -8.24 0.04 -5.09
C GLU A 113 -9.05 -1.19 -5.51
N ASN A 114 -10.23 -1.35 -4.93
CA ASN A 114 -11.04 -2.52 -5.07
C ASN A 114 -12.47 -2.19 -5.44
N THR A 115 -13.01 -2.93 -6.40
CA THR A 115 -14.33 -2.67 -6.97
C THR A 115 -15.41 -3.65 -6.51
N GLY A 116 -15.10 -4.47 -5.50
CA GLY A 116 -16.07 -5.34 -4.84
C GLY A 116 -17.20 -4.51 -4.23
N VAL A 117 -18.44 -4.96 -4.45
CA VAL A 117 -19.64 -4.18 -4.10
C VAL A 117 -20.02 -4.37 -2.63
N TYR A 118 -19.09 -4.13 -1.71
CA TYR A 118 -19.37 -4.11 -0.27
C TYR A 118 -20.32 -2.95 0.07
N GLU A 119 -19.97 -1.75 -0.39
CA GLU A 119 -20.79 -0.56 -0.20
C GLU A 119 -21.08 0.10 -1.55
N THR A 120 -22.33 0.46 -1.81
CA THR A 120 -22.77 0.90 -3.15
C THR A 120 -22.10 2.20 -3.60
N GLY A 121 -21.85 3.14 -2.69
CA GLY A 121 -21.17 4.41 -2.95
C GLY A 121 -19.67 4.21 -3.26
N PRO A 122 -18.89 3.64 -2.32
CA PRO A 122 -17.49 3.27 -2.55
C PRO A 122 -17.26 2.46 -3.83
N ALA A 123 -18.10 1.45 -4.09
CA ALA A 123 -18.00 0.63 -5.29
C ALA A 123 -18.12 1.45 -6.58
N TRP A 124 -19.09 2.38 -6.65
CA TRP A 124 -19.24 3.25 -7.82
C TRP A 124 -17.98 4.08 -8.10
N TRP A 125 -17.42 4.71 -7.06
CA TRP A 125 -16.21 5.51 -7.17
C TRP A 125 -14.98 4.67 -7.53
N ALA A 126 -14.85 3.47 -6.95
CA ALA A 126 -13.76 2.55 -7.26
C ALA A 126 -13.83 2.06 -8.71
N THR A 127 -15.03 1.70 -9.20
CA THR A 127 -15.25 1.31 -10.60
C THR A 127 -14.90 2.46 -11.55
N LEU A 128 -15.35 3.69 -11.25
CA LEU A 128 -14.99 4.85 -12.06
C LEU A 128 -13.48 5.10 -12.06
N TYR A 129 -12.85 5.06 -10.89
CA TYR A 129 -11.40 5.25 -10.76
C TYR A 129 -10.63 4.20 -11.57
N ARG A 130 -11.00 2.92 -11.46
CA ARG A 130 -10.41 1.81 -12.22
C ARG A 130 -10.49 2.06 -13.73
N VAL A 131 -11.68 2.40 -14.25
CA VAL A 131 -11.89 2.71 -15.67
C VAL A 131 -11.04 3.90 -16.13
N LEU A 132 -10.98 4.98 -15.35
CA LEU A 132 -10.18 6.16 -15.66
C LEU A 132 -8.68 5.85 -15.71
N VAL A 133 -8.17 5.14 -14.70
CA VAL A 133 -6.75 4.76 -14.63
C VAL A 133 -6.35 3.87 -15.79
N GLN A 134 -7.17 2.86 -16.09
CA GLN A 134 -6.94 1.97 -17.22
C GLN A 134 -7.03 2.70 -18.56
N GLY A 135 -7.96 3.63 -18.71
CA GLY A 135 -8.06 4.50 -19.88
C GLY A 135 -6.81 5.36 -20.07
N VAL A 136 -6.30 5.95 -19.00
CA VAL A 136 -5.04 6.72 -19.02
C VAL A 136 -3.85 5.83 -19.38
N ALA A 137 -3.76 4.64 -18.80
CA ALA A 137 -2.69 3.68 -19.09
C ALA A 137 -2.71 3.22 -20.54
N VAL A 138 -3.88 2.84 -21.07
CA VAL A 138 -4.05 2.45 -22.48
C VAL A 138 -3.75 3.61 -23.40
N PHE A 139 -4.23 4.83 -23.10
CA PHE A 139 -3.91 6.00 -23.90
C PHE A 139 -2.40 6.26 -23.95
N ALA A 140 -1.72 6.21 -22.80
CA ALA A 140 -0.27 6.40 -22.72
C ALA A 140 0.48 5.33 -23.51
N LEU A 141 0.08 4.07 -23.38
CA LEU A 141 0.65 2.94 -24.12
C LEU A 141 0.43 3.11 -25.63
N VAL A 142 -0.80 3.37 -26.07
CA VAL A 142 -1.15 3.56 -27.49
C VAL A 142 -0.44 4.78 -28.07
N ALA A 143 -0.31 5.88 -27.33
CA ALA A 143 0.45 7.05 -27.78
C ALA A 143 1.91 6.69 -28.08
N VAL A 144 2.53 5.87 -27.24
CA VAL A 144 3.89 5.36 -27.47
C VAL A 144 3.92 4.39 -28.64
N LEU A 145 3.01 3.42 -28.69
CA LEU A 145 2.97 2.42 -29.76
C LEU A 145 2.72 3.09 -31.12
N ARG A 146 1.81 4.06 -31.21
CA ARG A 146 1.47 4.76 -32.47
C ARG A 146 2.60 5.59 -33.03
N HIS A 147 3.51 6.02 -32.17
CA HIS A 147 4.70 6.72 -32.59
C HIS A 147 5.76 5.76 -33.17
N ASN A 148 5.71 4.47 -32.82
CA ASN A 148 6.72 3.49 -33.18
C ASN A 148 6.23 2.44 -34.22
N PHE A 149 4.92 2.21 -34.29
CA PHE A 149 4.31 1.15 -35.09
C PHE A 149 3.14 1.69 -35.94
N GLY A 150 2.82 0.96 -37.00
CA GLY A 150 1.62 1.19 -37.80
C GLY A 150 0.33 0.98 -36.99
N ARG A 151 -0.81 1.41 -37.52
CA ARG A 151 -2.11 1.36 -36.81
C ARG A 151 -2.50 -0.07 -36.39
N LEU A 152 -2.36 -1.04 -37.29
CA LEU A 152 -2.72 -2.44 -37.04
C LEU A 152 -1.82 -3.08 -35.98
N ALA A 153 -0.49 -2.92 -36.10
CA ALA A 153 0.45 -3.40 -35.10
C ALA A 153 0.22 -2.74 -33.73
N THR A 154 -0.10 -1.44 -33.71
CA THR A 154 -0.44 -0.73 -32.46
C THR A 154 -1.72 -1.28 -31.83
N LEU A 155 -2.77 -1.52 -32.63
CA LEU A 155 -4.01 -2.08 -32.14
C LEU A 155 -3.79 -3.50 -31.58
N ALA A 156 -3.06 -4.34 -32.30
CA ALA A 156 -2.77 -5.71 -31.89
C ALA A 156 -1.93 -5.76 -30.59
N ILE A 157 -0.81 -5.03 -30.55
CA ILE A 157 0.06 -4.98 -29.37
C ILE A 157 -0.69 -4.31 -28.21
N GLY A 158 -1.40 -3.21 -28.45
CA GLY A 158 -2.17 -2.50 -27.44
C GLY A 158 -3.29 -3.36 -26.86
N PHE A 159 -4.00 -4.13 -27.68
CA PHE A 159 -5.01 -5.09 -27.23
C PHE A 159 -4.40 -6.19 -26.36
N VAL A 160 -3.33 -6.85 -26.83
CA VAL A 160 -2.65 -7.91 -26.07
C VAL A 160 -2.15 -7.34 -24.74
N SER A 161 -1.44 -6.21 -24.75
CA SER A 161 -0.93 -5.58 -23.53
C SER A 161 -2.03 -5.09 -22.59
N ALA A 162 -3.16 -4.58 -23.08
CA ALA A 162 -4.27 -4.14 -22.23
C ALA A 162 -5.02 -5.34 -21.64
N ARG A 163 -5.36 -6.35 -22.44
CA ARG A 163 -6.04 -7.56 -21.97
C ARG A 163 -5.21 -8.27 -20.91
N TRP A 164 -3.93 -8.49 -21.19
CA TRP A 164 -3.01 -9.10 -20.24
C TRP A 164 -2.71 -8.20 -19.06
N GLY A 165 -2.45 -6.91 -19.30
CA GLY A 165 -2.21 -5.94 -18.24
C GLY A 165 -3.36 -5.90 -17.25
N PHE A 166 -4.63 -5.94 -17.71
CA PHE A 166 -5.79 -5.89 -16.82
C PHE A 166 -6.05 -7.21 -16.09
N GLU A 167 -5.88 -8.36 -16.75
CA GLU A 167 -6.00 -9.67 -16.11
C GLU A 167 -4.88 -9.90 -15.08
N LEU A 168 -3.64 -9.52 -15.41
CA LEU A 168 -2.50 -9.60 -14.48
C LEU A 168 -2.61 -8.58 -13.36
N MET A 169 -3.24 -7.43 -13.60
CA MET A 169 -3.54 -6.41 -12.58
C MET A 169 -4.83 -6.66 -11.80
N TYR A 170 -5.46 -7.82 -12.00
CA TYR A 170 -6.55 -8.27 -11.14
C TYR A 170 -6.13 -8.31 -9.67
N GLY A 171 -4.93 -8.83 -9.39
CA GLY A 171 -4.33 -8.86 -8.03
C GLY A 171 -3.55 -7.60 -7.64
N VAL A 172 -3.38 -6.65 -8.55
CA VAL A 172 -2.51 -5.48 -8.35
C VAL A 172 -3.30 -4.22 -8.63
N GLY A 173 -3.79 -3.60 -7.56
CA GLY A 173 -4.73 -2.49 -7.62
C GLY A 173 -4.35 -1.31 -8.54
N PRO A 174 -5.35 -0.48 -8.92
CA PRO A 174 -5.25 0.56 -9.94
C PRO A 174 -4.17 1.61 -9.64
N SER A 175 -3.92 1.96 -8.37
CA SER A 175 -2.83 2.86 -7.99
C SER A 175 -1.48 2.47 -8.61
N ARG A 176 -1.17 1.17 -8.64
CA ARG A 176 0.10 0.66 -9.15
C ARG A 176 0.22 0.78 -10.66
N LEU A 177 -0.87 0.51 -11.38
CA LEU A 177 -0.95 0.77 -12.83
C LEU A 177 -0.68 2.24 -13.13
N LEU A 178 -1.30 3.12 -12.34
CA LEU A 178 -1.11 4.54 -12.48
C LEU A 178 0.33 4.96 -12.18
N THR A 179 0.92 4.45 -11.10
CA THR A 179 2.32 4.66 -10.71
C THR A 179 3.28 4.28 -11.83
N VAL A 180 3.18 3.05 -12.36
CA VAL A 180 4.01 2.58 -13.48
C VAL A 180 3.80 3.44 -14.73
N THR A 181 2.56 3.82 -15.04
CA THR A 181 2.24 4.66 -16.20
C THR A 181 2.87 6.04 -16.08
N VAL A 182 2.71 6.69 -14.92
CA VAL A 182 3.27 8.03 -14.66
C VAL A 182 4.79 8.01 -14.74
N ILE A 183 5.43 6.97 -14.19
CA ILE A 183 6.88 6.84 -14.24
C ILE A 183 7.36 6.52 -15.66
N GLY A 184 6.65 5.68 -16.41
CA GLY A 184 6.91 5.47 -17.83
C GLY A 184 6.89 6.77 -18.62
N VAL A 185 5.86 7.61 -18.39
CA VAL A 185 5.74 8.94 -19.00
C VAL A 185 6.88 9.87 -18.55
N LEU A 186 7.25 9.87 -17.26
CA LEU A 186 8.40 10.62 -16.72
C LEU A 186 9.69 10.27 -17.46
N VAL A 187 9.98 8.98 -17.57
CA VAL A 187 11.19 8.53 -18.25
C VAL A 187 11.13 8.91 -19.73
N PHE A 188 10.01 8.67 -20.43
CA PHE A 188 9.84 9.04 -21.85
C PHE A 188 10.14 10.52 -22.11
N VAL A 189 9.56 11.42 -21.31
CA VAL A 189 9.76 12.87 -21.42
C VAL A 189 11.23 13.23 -21.23
N LEU A 190 11.88 12.67 -20.20
CA LEU A 190 13.29 12.93 -19.91
C LEU A 190 14.21 12.44 -21.06
N THR A 191 13.90 11.28 -21.65
CA THR A 191 14.68 10.68 -22.75
C THR A 191 14.61 11.48 -24.04
N ARG A 192 13.43 12.04 -24.35
CA ARG A 192 13.16 12.72 -25.63
C ARG A 192 13.69 14.14 -25.67
N ARG A 193 14.35 14.61 -24.59
CA ARG A 193 14.82 15.99 -24.44
C ARG A 193 13.73 17.05 -24.65
N VAL A 194 12.47 16.64 -24.53
CA VAL A 194 11.37 17.58 -24.37
C VAL A 194 11.65 18.26 -23.04
N THR A 195 11.62 19.59 -23.01
CA THR A 195 11.62 20.35 -21.76
C THR A 195 10.16 20.46 -21.33
N PRO A 196 9.64 19.53 -20.51
CA PRO A 196 8.24 19.57 -20.12
C PRO A 196 7.97 20.87 -19.38
N GLY A 197 6.90 21.59 -19.71
CA GLY A 197 6.53 22.81 -18.99
C GLY A 197 6.35 22.56 -17.48
N ARG A 198 6.42 23.62 -16.67
CA ARG A 198 6.28 23.53 -15.20
C ARG A 198 5.01 22.77 -14.74
N GLY A 199 3.94 22.83 -15.54
CA GLY A 199 2.66 22.14 -15.24
C GLY A 199 2.74 20.62 -15.07
N TRP A 200 3.74 19.98 -15.65
CA TRP A 200 3.92 18.53 -15.53
C TRP A 200 4.37 18.08 -14.14
N ALA A 201 5.43 18.69 -13.60
CA ALA A 201 5.95 18.34 -12.28
C ALA A 201 4.89 18.66 -11.20
N LEU A 202 4.13 19.74 -11.41
CA LEU A 202 2.96 20.06 -10.60
C LEU A 202 1.91 18.94 -10.67
N ALA A 203 1.49 18.53 -11.87
CA ALA A 203 0.49 17.46 -12.05
C ALA A 203 0.93 16.13 -11.43
N ALA A 204 2.20 15.73 -11.61
CA ALA A 204 2.76 14.54 -10.99
C ALA A 204 2.81 14.65 -9.46
N SER A 205 3.05 15.85 -8.91
CA SER A 205 3.04 16.09 -7.46
C SER A 205 1.62 16.04 -6.88
N VAL A 206 0.63 16.62 -7.57
CA VAL A 206 -0.78 16.52 -7.20
C VAL A 206 -1.21 15.05 -7.18
N LEU A 207 -0.86 14.31 -8.24
CA LEU A 207 -1.22 12.90 -8.36
C LEU A 207 -0.50 12.03 -7.33
N GLY A 208 0.80 12.23 -7.12
CA GLY A 208 1.56 11.52 -6.09
C GLY A 208 0.98 11.77 -4.69
N SER A 209 0.54 13.00 -4.42
CA SER A 209 -0.09 13.35 -3.13
C SER A 209 -1.46 12.71 -2.95
N PHE A 210 -2.25 12.59 -4.02
CA PHE A 210 -3.48 11.80 -4.01
C PHE A 210 -3.18 10.32 -3.74
N LEU A 211 -2.18 9.76 -4.43
CA LEU A 211 -1.79 8.36 -4.27
C LEU A 211 -1.28 8.05 -2.87
N VAL A 212 -0.61 8.98 -2.16
CA VAL A 212 -0.24 8.80 -0.74
C VAL A 212 -1.47 8.48 0.12
N LEU A 213 -2.63 9.03 -0.23
CA LEU A 213 -3.90 8.80 0.47
C LEU A 213 -4.71 7.61 -0.09
N VAL A 214 -4.30 7.05 -1.23
CA VAL A 214 -4.83 5.78 -1.75
C VAL A 214 -3.99 4.65 -1.18
N LYS A 215 -2.72 4.57 -1.59
CA LYS A 215 -1.72 3.60 -1.15
C LYS A 215 -0.39 4.33 -0.90
N PHE A 216 0.03 4.38 0.36
CA PHE A 216 1.13 5.25 0.81
C PHE A 216 2.42 5.10 -0.03
N ASN A 217 2.88 3.87 -0.23
CA ASN A 217 4.14 3.57 -0.92
C ASN A 217 4.13 4.01 -2.39
N ASP A 218 3.02 3.81 -3.10
CA ASP A 218 2.85 4.23 -4.50
C ASP A 218 2.97 5.75 -4.65
N GLY A 219 2.32 6.49 -3.74
CA GLY A 219 2.42 7.95 -3.69
C GLY A 219 3.84 8.45 -3.46
N VAL A 220 4.57 7.84 -2.51
CA VAL A 220 5.97 8.19 -2.22
C VAL A 220 6.87 7.98 -3.43
N VAL A 221 6.68 6.88 -4.18
CA VAL A 221 7.44 6.62 -5.41
C VAL A 221 7.16 7.69 -6.47
N VAL A 222 5.89 8.03 -6.72
CA VAL A 222 5.52 9.06 -7.71
C VAL A 222 6.04 10.45 -7.31
N LEU A 223 5.93 10.84 -6.03
CA LEU A 223 6.44 12.11 -5.53
C LEU A 223 7.96 12.22 -5.67
N THR A 224 8.68 11.14 -5.34
CA THR A 224 10.14 11.08 -5.48
C THR A 224 10.54 11.23 -6.95
N ALA A 225 9.87 10.51 -7.85
CA ALA A 225 10.14 10.59 -9.28
C ALA A 225 9.78 11.97 -9.86
N ALA A 226 8.69 12.59 -9.40
CA ALA A 226 8.30 13.95 -9.77
C ALA A 226 9.34 15.00 -9.32
N ALA A 227 9.85 14.89 -8.08
CA ALA A 227 10.88 15.76 -7.55
C ALA A 227 12.19 15.65 -8.35
N LEU A 228 12.64 14.42 -8.63
CA LEU A 228 13.83 14.17 -9.47
C LEU A 228 13.65 14.76 -10.88
N ALA A 229 12.48 14.57 -11.48
CA ALA A 229 12.17 15.11 -12.80
C ALA A 229 12.09 16.65 -12.80
N ALA A 230 11.59 17.28 -11.72
CA ALA A 230 11.59 18.73 -11.55
C ALA A 230 13.02 19.29 -11.48
N VAL A 231 13.90 18.66 -10.70
CA VAL A 231 15.31 19.05 -10.61
C VAL A 231 15.99 18.97 -11.98
N VAL A 232 15.82 17.86 -12.72
CA VAL A 232 16.41 17.71 -14.06
C VAL A 232 15.85 18.73 -15.05
N SER A 233 14.54 19.01 -14.99
CA SER A 233 13.87 19.94 -15.91
C SER A 233 14.27 21.39 -15.66
N GLY A 234 14.31 21.82 -14.39
CA GLY A 234 14.74 23.17 -13.99
C GLY A 234 16.19 23.43 -14.39
N TRP A 235 17.06 22.44 -14.23
CA TRP A 235 18.47 22.52 -14.62
C TRP A 235 18.68 22.55 -16.15
N ARG A 236 17.79 21.94 -16.94
CA ARG A 236 17.82 22.06 -18.41
C ARG A 236 17.35 23.43 -18.88
N ARG A 237 16.30 23.98 -18.26
CA ARG A 237 15.75 25.29 -18.62
C ARG A 237 16.70 26.44 -18.38
N SER A 238 17.39 26.44 -17.24
CA SER A 238 18.39 27.45 -16.92
C SER A 238 19.50 27.54 -17.97
N ARG A 239 19.87 26.42 -18.60
CA ARG A 239 20.86 26.39 -19.69
C ARG A 239 20.33 26.90 -21.03
N VAL A 240 19.05 26.68 -21.32
CA VAL A 240 18.43 27.14 -22.59
C VAL A 240 18.16 28.64 -22.55
N GLY A 241 17.94 29.24 -21.38
CA GLY A 241 17.75 30.67 -21.20
C GLY A 241 19.01 31.55 -21.38
N VAL A 242 20.18 30.97 -21.66
CA VAL A 242 21.50 31.66 -21.74
C VAL A 242 22.06 31.69 -23.16
N THR A 243 21.23 31.50 -24.21
CA THR A 243 21.71 31.80 -25.57
C THR A 243 21.93 33.32 -25.70
N PRO A 244 23.14 33.79 -26.07
CA PRO A 244 23.37 35.20 -26.34
C PRO A 244 22.39 35.68 -27.39
N ARG A 245 21.74 36.82 -27.16
CA ARG A 245 21.02 37.53 -28.23
C ARG A 245 22.02 37.71 -29.38
N PRO A 246 21.71 37.31 -30.63
CA PRO A 246 22.52 37.75 -31.75
C PRO A 246 22.54 39.28 -31.71
N ALA A 247 23.73 39.87 -31.68
CA ALA A 247 23.89 41.30 -31.79
C ALA A 247 23.11 41.80 -33.01
N SER A 248 22.32 42.85 -32.83
CA SER A 248 21.68 43.54 -33.95
C SER A 248 22.76 43.97 -34.95
N PRO A 249 22.51 43.95 -36.28
CA PRO A 249 23.53 44.22 -37.30
C PRO A 249 23.98 45.68 -37.41
N SER A 250 23.95 46.49 -36.34
CA SER A 250 24.11 47.95 -36.42
C SER A 250 25.26 48.55 -35.62
N GLU A 251 26.21 47.75 -35.11
CA GLU A 251 27.41 48.26 -34.42
C GLU A 251 28.69 47.57 -34.91
N ALA A 252 28.80 47.40 -36.23
CA ALA A 252 30.05 47.04 -36.88
C ALA A 252 30.57 48.25 -37.65
N ASP A 253 30.89 49.33 -36.93
CA ASP A 253 31.74 50.41 -37.43
C ASP A 253 32.21 51.27 -36.25
N SER A 254 33.26 50.81 -35.58
CA SER A 254 34.33 51.60 -34.95
C SER A 254 35.05 50.72 -33.92
N LEU A 255 36.27 50.28 -34.25
CA LEU A 255 37.48 50.44 -33.42
C LEU A 255 38.60 49.53 -33.93
N LEU A 256 39.67 50.19 -34.38
CA LEU A 256 40.98 49.63 -34.72
C LEU A 256 41.89 49.64 -33.48
N LEU A 257 42.38 48.43 -33.10
CA LEU A 257 43.69 48.07 -32.48
C LEU A 257 44.09 48.62 -31.07
N PRO A 258 45.06 47.99 -30.34
CA PRO A 258 45.70 46.66 -30.46
C PRO A 258 45.75 45.85 -29.12
N GLU A 259 46.38 44.68 -29.19
CA GLU A 259 46.65 43.61 -28.20
C GLU A 259 46.97 44.03 -26.74
N GLY A 260 46.51 43.22 -25.79
CA GLY A 260 46.89 43.27 -24.37
C GLY A 260 46.26 42.14 -23.55
N ASP A 261 47.08 41.52 -22.70
CA ASP A 261 46.91 40.24 -22.02
C ASP A 261 45.70 40.01 -21.09
N SER A 262 45.39 38.72 -20.94
CA SER A 262 44.82 38.09 -19.73
C SER A 262 43.43 38.53 -19.25
N ALA A 263 42.39 37.87 -19.77
CA ALA A 263 41.09 37.80 -19.08
C ALA A 263 40.84 36.37 -18.59
N THR A 264 41.14 36.19 -17.31
CA THR A 264 40.82 35.03 -16.48
C THR A 264 39.38 34.53 -16.66
N ALA A 265 39.26 33.22 -16.82
CA ALA A 265 38.01 32.47 -16.71
C ALA A 265 37.26 32.79 -15.40
N SER A 266 36.15 33.51 -15.49
CA SER A 266 35.22 33.73 -14.37
C SER A 266 33.75 33.41 -14.69
N SER A 267 33.45 32.83 -15.87
CA SER A 267 32.06 32.54 -16.28
C SER A 267 31.45 31.26 -15.66
N SER A 268 32.22 30.41 -14.96
CA SER A 268 31.69 29.14 -14.45
C SER A 268 30.91 29.25 -13.13
N SER A 269 31.15 30.29 -12.31
CA SER A 269 30.49 30.45 -11.01
C SER A 269 29.06 30.98 -11.14
N GLY A 270 28.81 31.94 -12.04
CA GLY A 270 27.48 32.52 -12.31
C GLY A 270 26.46 31.54 -12.89
N ASP A 271 26.91 30.63 -13.76
CA ASP A 271 26.08 29.61 -14.41
C ASP A 271 25.59 28.52 -13.44
N SER A 272 26.42 28.17 -12.46
CA SER A 272 26.03 27.19 -11.43
C SER A 272 24.95 27.75 -10.50
N ALA A 273 25.06 29.03 -10.12
CA ALA A 273 24.15 29.71 -9.22
C ALA A 273 22.77 29.99 -9.85
N SER A 274 22.72 30.38 -11.14
CA SER A 274 21.46 30.59 -11.87
C SER A 274 20.71 29.28 -12.13
N SER A 275 21.45 28.20 -12.40
CA SER A 275 20.89 26.87 -12.61
C SER A 275 20.33 26.24 -11.33
N ALA A 276 21.03 26.41 -10.20
CA ALA A 276 20.54 25.98 -8.89
C ALA A 276 19.24 26.69 -8.49
N LYS A 277 19.12 28.00 -8.77
CA LYS A 277 17.89 28.77 -8.51
C LYS A 277 16.69 28.29 -9.34
N GLY A 278 16.90 27.93 -10.60
CA GLY A 278 15.85 27.39 -11.48
C GLY A 278 15.29 26.07 -10.95
N ALA A 279 16.16 25.12 -10.61
CA ALA A 279 15.76 23.84 -10.03
C ALA A 279 15.06 24.00 -8.67
N ALA A 280 15.58 24.87 -7.79
CA ALA A 280 14.99 25.14 -6.48
C ALA A 280 13.57 25.72 -6.60
N SER A 281 13.35 26.65 -7.53
CA SER A 281 12.02 27.25 -7.75
C SER A 281 10.96 26.24 -8.19
N GLU A 282 11.36 25.25 -9.00
CA GLU A 282 10.46 24.21 -9.49
C GLU A 282 10.18 23.15 -8.45
N LEU A 283 11.20 22.75 -7.70
CA LEU A 283 11.03 21.84 -6.58
C LEU A 283 10.12 22.45 -5.51
N LEU A 284 10.28 23.76 -5.22
CA LEU A 284 9.40 24.47 -4.31
C LEU A 284 7.96 24.51 -4.83
N GLY A 285 7.75 24.84 -6.10
CA GLY A 285 6.41 24.84 -6.70
C GLY A 285 5.74 23.47 -6.68
N ALA A 286 6.49 22.41 -7.02
CA ALA A 286 6.06 21.02 -6.92
C ALA A 286 5.72 20.61 -5.48
N GLY A 287 6.57 20.96 -4.52
CA GLY A 287 6.37 20.68 -3.11
C GLY A 287 5.15 21.38 -2.53
N VAL A 288 4.96 22.67 -2.85
CA VAL A 288 3.77 23.44 -2.42
C VAL A 288 2.50 22.85 -3.05
N ALA A 289 2.51 22.54 -4.34
CA ALA A 289 1.37 21.91 -5.00
C ALA A 289 1.04 20.55 -4.38
N GLY A 290 2.06 19.72 -4.12
CA GLY A 290 1.88 18.43 -3.45
C GLY A 290 1.26 18.59 -2.05
N LEU A 291 1.81 19.48 -1.22
CA LEU A 291 1.30 19.74 0.13
C LEU A 291 -0.16 20.24 0.11
N VAL A 292 -0.45 21.22 -0.74
CA VAL A 292 -1.82 21.76 -0.88
C VAL A 292 -2.78 20.67 -1.35
N SER A 293 -2.38 19.84 -2.32
CA SER A 293 -3.19 18.72 -2.79
C SER A 293 -3.39 17.64 -1.74
N LEU A 294 -2.35 17.27 -0.99
CA LEU A 294 -2.45 16.32 0.11
C LEU A 294 -3.49 16.79 1.14
N LEU A 295 -3.38 18.05 1.58
CA LEU A 295 -4.33 18.64 2.53
C LEU A 295 -5.74 18.75 1.96
N ALA A 296 -5.88 19.14 0.68
CA ALA A 296 -7.17 19.23 0.03
C ALA A 296 -7.85 17.84 -0.05
N PHE A 297 -7.14 16.81 -0.53
CA PHE A 297 -7.69 15.45 -0.62
C PHE A 297 -7.95 14.82 0.75
N TRP A 298 -7.16 15.16 1.77
CA TRP A 298 -7.39 14.77 3.16
C TRP A 298 -8.71 15.34 3.69
N LEU A 299 -8.92 16.65 3.53
CA LEU A 299 -10.14 17.34 3.95
C LEU A 299 -11.37 16.89 3.13
N LEU A 300 -11.22 16.67 1.83
CA LEU A 300 -12.27 16.12 0.96
C LEU A 300 -12.67 14.70 1.35
N ALA A 301 -11.78 13.93 1.97
CA ALA A 301 -12.10 12.64 2.54
C ALA A 301 -12.85 12.72 3.89
N GLY A 302 -13.10 13.93 4.41
CA GLY A 302 -13.76 14.16 5.71
C GLY A 302 -12.83 14.01 6.91
N GLN A 303 -11.51 13.99 6.69
CA GLN A 303 -10.53 13.67 7.72
C GLN A 303 -10.13 14.91 8.53
N ARG A 304 -9.81 14.72 9.81
CA ARG A 304 -9.38 15.81 10.71
C ARG A 304 -7.89 16.10 10.52
N LEU A 305 -7.50 17.37 10.55
CA LEU A 305 -6.09 17.75 10.39
C LEU A 305 -5.18 17.17 11.50
N GLY A 306 -5.73 16.99 12.71
CA GLY A 306 -4.99 16.42 13.84
C GLY A 306 -4.62 14.94 13.69
N ASP A 307 -5.28 14.21 12.78
CA ASP A 307 -5.00 12.78 12.56
C ASP A 307 -3.92 12.55 11.50
N LEU A 308 -3.60 13.57 10.67
CA LEU A 308 -2.61 13.45 9.60
C LEU A 308 -1.21 13.02 10.11
N PRO A 309 -0.66 13.57 11.22
CA PRO A 309 0.62 13.10 11.74
C PRO A 309 0.60 11.64 12.18
N ARG A 310 -0.51 11.18 12.79
CA ARG A 310 -0.66 9.77 13.19
C ARG A 310 -0.81 8.85 11.98
N PHE A 311 -1.54 9.28 10.95
CA PHE A 311 -1.62 8.55 9.68
C PHE A 311 -0.24 8.39 9.02
N LEU A 312 0.55 9.47 8.94
CA LEU A 312 1.89 9.41 8.38
C LEU A 312 2.82 8.52 9.21
N ARG A 313 2.77 8.62 10.55
CA ARG A 313 3.54 7.73 11.43
C ARG A 313 3.12 6.27 11.26
N GLY A 314 1.83 5.97 11.35
CA GLY A 314 1.31 4.60 11.19
C GLY A 314 1.65 3.99 9.83
N SER A 315 1.55 4.78 8.76
CA SER A 315 1.99 4.34 7.42
C SER A 315 3.49 4.00 7.38
N LEU A 316 4.33 4.77 8.08
CA LEU A 316 5.76 4.49 8.20
C LEU A 316 6.05 3.26 9.06
N GLU A 317 5.37 3.10 10.20
CA GLU A 317 5.55 1.92 11.06
C GLU A 317 5.12 0.63 10.35
N LEU A 318 4.00 0.66 9.62
CA LEU A 318 3.56 -0.46 8.78
C LEU A 318 4.60 -0.81 7.72
N SER A 319 5.12 0.18 6.99
CA SER A 319 6.14 -0.05 5.96
C SER A 319 7.48 -0.54 6.54
N ARG A 320 7.85 -0.12 7.75
CA ARG A 320 9.09 -0.54 8.43
C ARG A 320 9.00 -1.99 8.91
N GLY A 321 7.93 -2.35 9.61
CA GLY A 321 7.76 -3.69 10.19
C GLY A 321 7.44 -4.79 9.16
N PHE A 322 6.89 -4.42 7.99
CA PHE A 322 6.44 -5.38 6.98
C PHE A 322 7.52 -6.39 6.54
N SER A 323 8.77 -5.96 6.36
CA SER A 323 9.83 -6.88 5.89
C SER A 323 10.15 -7.96 6.92
N THR A 324 10.16 -7.62 8.20
CA THR A 324 10.46 -8.55 9.29
C THR A 324 9.26 -9.47 9.55
N ALA A 325 8.06 -8.89 9.60
CA ALA A 325 6.84 -9.62 9.94
C ALA A 325 6.29 -10.48 8.80
N MET A 326 6.42 -10.08 7.53
CA MET A 326 5.75 -10.77 6.41
C MET A 326 6.69 -11.49 5.44
N GLN A 327 7.98 -11.61 5.74
CA GLN A 327 8.88 -12.34 4.85
C GLN A 327 8.54 -13.83 4.72
N THR A 328 8.52 -14.31 3.49
CA THR A 328 8.39 -15.74 3.14
C THR A 328 9.25 -16.01 1.92
N THR A 329 9.70 -17.24 1.69
CA THR A 329 10.51 -17.62 0.51
C THR A 329 9.84 -18.79 -0.22
N SER A 330 9.65 -18.68 -1.55
CA SER A 330 8.96 -19.66 -2.41
C SER A 330 9.92 -20.65 -3.09
N ALA A 331 9.38 -21.72 -3.67
CA ALA A 331 10.14 -22.77 -4.34
C ALA A 331 10.53 -22.23 -5.71
N GLY A 332 11.78 -22.39 -6.11
CA GLY A 332 12.29 -21.72 -7.32
C GLY A 332 12.73 -20.27 -7.12
N ALA A 333 12.73 -19.76 -5.87
CA ALA A 333 13.09 -18.37 -5.54
C ALA A 333 14.37 -17.85 -6.20
N MET A 334 15.40 -18.68 -6.36
CA MET A 334 16.65 -18.26 -7.00
C MET A 334 16.50 -18.02 -8.51
N GLY A 335 15.61 -18.75 -9.18
CA GLY A 335 15.27 -18.53 -10.59
C GLY A 335 14.58 -17.18 -10.79
N ASP A 336 13.59 -16.87 -9.94
CA ASP A 336 12.86 -15.59 -9.97
C ASP A 336 13.78 -14.41 -9.66
N VAL A 337 14.69 -14.56 -8.69
CA VAL A 337 15.75 -13.58 -8.43
C VAL A 337 16.63 -13.37 -9.67
N GLY A 338 17.02 -14.44 -10.37
CA GLY A 338 17.79 -14.35 -11.60
C GLY A 338 17.09 -13.55 -12.69
N VAL A 339 15.79 -13.81 -12.91
CA VAL A 339 14.96 -13.07 -13.88
C VAL A 339 14.79 -11.60 -13.47
N ALA A 340 14.54 -11.35 -12.18
CA ALA A 340 14.45 -10.01 -11.62
C ALA A 340 15.74 -9.20 -11.82
N LEU A 341 16.90 -9.81 -11.54
CA LEU A 341 18.21 -9.18 -11.77
C LEU A 341 18.45 -8.88 -13.24
N LEU A 342 18.04 -9.78 -14.15
CA LEU A 342 18.11 -9.55 -15.59
C LEU A 342 17.26 -8.34 -16.00
N ILE A 343 15.98 -8.31 -15.62
CA ILE A 343 15.06 -7.22 -15.99
C ILE A 343 15.47 -5.90 -15.34
N GLY A 344 15.92 -5.92 -14.09
CA GLY A 344 16.48 -4.76 -13.39
C GLY A 344 17.73 -4.23 -14.10
N SER A 345 18.66 -5.11 -14.48
CA SER A 345 19.86 -4.74 -15.23
C SER A 345 19.54 -4.13 -16.59
N LEU A 346 18.59 -4.72 -17.32
CA LEU A 346 18.13 -4.19 -18.60
C LEU A 346 17.43 -2.83 -18.44
N THR A 347 16.62 -2.65 -17.39
CA THR A 347 16.01 -1.35 -17.06
C THR A 347 17.09 -0.30 -16.82
N MET A 348 18.13 -0.62 -16.05
CA MET A 348 19.25 0.28 -15.80
C MET A 348 20.04 0.60 -17.07
N ALA A 349 20.29 -0.39 -17.94
CA ALA A 349 20.94 -0.18 -19.23
C ALA A 349 20.13 0.75 -20.14
N VAL A 350 18.81 0.63 -20.13
CA VAL A 350 17.90 1.52 -20.86
C VAL A 350 17.91 2.92 -20.26
N CYS A 351 17.80 3.07 -18.94
CA CYS A 351 17.88 4.36 -18.24
C CYS A 351 19.24 5.06 -18.48
N TRP A 352 20.31 4.28 -18.52
CA TRP A 352 21.65 4.74 -18.87
C TRP A 352 21.70 5.27 -20.30
N SER A 353 21.20 4.49 -21.27
CA SER A 353 21.13 4.88 -22.68
C SER A 353 20.26 6.13 -22.89
N ALA A 354 19.16 6.23 -22.16
CA ALA A 354 18.25 7.35 -22.14
C ALA A 354 18.91 8.65 -21.66
N GLY A 355 19.70 8.58 -20.58
CA GLY A 355 20.44 9.73 -20.05
C GLY A 355 21.56 10.22 -20.98
N ARG A 356 22.09 9.32 -21.84
CA ARG A 356 23.24 9.65 -22.71
C ARG A 356 22.95 10.84 -23.63
N GLY A 357 23.81 11.84 -23.50
CA GLY A 357 23.79 13.09 -24.25
C GLY A 357 22.93 14.21 -23.62
N GLY A 358 22.34 13.99 -22.45
CA GLY A 358 21.64 15.01 -21.66
C GLY A 358 22.50 15.70 -20.57
N GLY A 359 23.81 15.43 -20.53
CA GLY A 359 24.73 15.86 -19.47
C GLY A 359 24.64 15.03 -18.19
N ARG A 360 25.58 15.23 -17.26
CA ARG A 360 25.73 14.43 -16.01
C ARG A 360 24.48 14.39 -15.14
N PHE A 361 23.76 15.51 -15.00
CA PHE A 361 22.57 15.57 -14.14
C PHE A 361 21.38 14.82 -14.72
N THR A 362 21.18 14.87 -16.05
CA THR A 362 20.20 14.00 -16.70
C THR A 362 20.58 12.53 -16.49
N GLN A 363 21.84 12.18 -16.68
CA GLN A 363 22.32 10.81 -16.54
C GLN A 363 22.02 10.27 -15.13
N VAL A 364 22.44 10.99 -14.10
CA VAL A 364 22.20 10.63 -12.70
C VAL A 364 20.71 10.58 -12.39
N GLY A 365 19.93 11.57 -12.85
CA GLY A 365 18.48 11.60 -12.66
C GLY A 365 17.76 10.39 -13.28
N SER A 366 18.07 10.04 -14.53
CA SER A 366 17.48 8.86 -15.19
C SER A 366 17.85 7.56 -14.49
N LEU A 367 19.09 7.42 -14.02
CA LEU A 367 19.53 6.24 -13.26
C LEU A 367 18.84 6.17 -11.88
N ALA A 368 18.69 7.32 -11.20
CA ALA A 368 18.01 7.38 -9.92
C ALA A 368 16.54 6.96 -10.02
N ILE A 369 15.81 7.44 -11.03
CA ILE A 369 14.41 7.01 -11.28
C ILE A 369 14.35 5.50 -11.54
N GLY A 370 15.25 4.96 -12.38
CA GLY A 370 15.34 3.53 -12.65
C GLY A 370 15.65 2.69 -11.40
N ALA A 371 16.59 3.14 -10.58
CA ALA A 371 16.96 2.47 -9.33
C ALA A 371 15.82 2.48 -8.30
N SER A 372 15.13 3.62 -8.13
CA SER A 372 13.97 3.72 -7.23
C SER A 372 12.83 2.78 -7.65
N LEU A 373 12.58 2.65 -8.96
CA LEU A 373 11.62 1.69 -9.49
C LEU A 373 11.99 0.25 -9.14
N ILE A 374 13.23 -0.14 -9.47
CA ILE A 374 13.72 -1.50 -9.23
C ILE A 374 13.62 -1.84 -7.75
N TYR A 375 14.03 -0.91 -6.88
CA TYR A 375 13.95 -1.11 -5.44
C TYR A 375 12.50 -1.29 -4.95
N GLY A 376 11.58 -0.43 -5.40
CA GLY A 376 10.16 -0.54 -5.03
C GLY A 376 9.52 -1.84 -5.51
N THR A 377 9.78 -2.25 -6.75
CA THR A 377 9.29 -3.53 -7.31
C THR A 377 9.91 -4.72 -6.60
N TRP A 378 11.19 -4.62 -6.24
CA TRP A 378 11.92 -5.65 -5.52
C TRP A 378 11.34 -5.88 -4.13
N LYS A 379 11.18 -4.82 -3.33
CA LYS A 379 10.61 -4.95 -1.98
C LYS A 379 9.14 -5.38 -2.00
N HIS A 380 8.38 -5.04 -3.04
CA HIS A 380 7.00 -5.50 -3.16
C HIS A 380 6.85 -6.95 -3.62
N GLY A 381 7.71 -7.42 -4.53
CA GLY A 381 7.67 -8.80 -5.04
C GLY A 381 8.30 -9.79 -4.08
N PHE A 382 9.49 -9.46 -3.58
CA PHE A 382 10.35 -10.44 -2.92
C PHE A 382 10.30 -10.44 -1.41
N VAL A 383 9.61 -9.52 -0.72
CA VAL A 383 9.50 -9.63 0.75
C VAL A 383 8.68 -10.87 1.12
N ARG A 384 7.39 -10.87 0.76
CA ARG A 384 6.51 -12.03 0.87
C ARG A 384 6.46 -12.72 -0.48
N GLN A 385 7.47 -13.54 -0.75
CA GLN A 385 7.68 -14.17 -2.04
C GLN A 385 6.64 -15.27 -2.27
N GLY A 386 5.83 -15.09 -3.31
CA GLY A 386 4.85 -16.05 -3.80
C GLY A 386 4.93 -16.10 -5.33
N ALA A 387 4.94 -17.31 -5.89
CA ALA A 387 5.32 -17.57 -7.29
C ALA A 387 4.60 -16.66 -8.30
N ASP A 388 3.33 -16.31 -8.06
CA ASP A 388 2.47 -15.52 -8.95
C ASP A 388 2.73 -13.99 -8.95
N ARG A 389 3.26 -13.42 -7.87
CA ARG A 389 3.27 -11.95 -7.64
C ARG A 389 4.60 -11.27 -7.98
N GLU A 390 5.71 -11.99 -8.08
CA GLU A 390 7.04 -11.37 -8.18
C GLU A 390 7.33 -10.82 -9.57
N LEU A 391 7.09 -11.65 -10.60
CA LEU A 391 7.36 -11.35 -12.01
C LEU A 391 6.41 -10.28 -12.58
N PHE A 392 5.24 -10.14 -11.95
CA PHE A 392 4.29 -9.07 -12.22
C PHE A 392 4.93 -7.67 -12.07
N TYR A 393 5.74 -7.45 -11.04
CA TYR A 393 6.35 -6.14 -10.80
C TYR A 393 7.42 -5.80 -11.86
N PHE A 394 8.03 -6.82 -12.47
CA PHE A 394 9.01 -6.67 -13.55
C PHE A 394 8.38 -6.50 -14.94
N LEU A 395 7.10 -6.83 -15.11
CA LEU A 395 6.33 -6.41 -16.28
C LEU A 395 6.18 -4.89 -16.33
N GLY A 396 5.97 -4.23 -15.19
CA GLY A 396 5.96 -2.77 -15.10
C GLY A 396 7.28 -2.13 -15.55
N LEU A 397 8.40 -2.75 -15.21
CA LEU A 397 9.73 -2.35 -15.70
C LEU A 397 9.86 -2.54 -17.22
N SER A 398 9.34 -3.64 -17.77
CA SER A 398 9.31 -3.88 -19.21
C SER A 398 8.49 -2.81 -19.97
N VAL A 399 7.39 -2.33 -19.38
CA VAL A 399 6.61 -1.20 -19.91
C VAL A 399 7.41 0.09 -19.85
N VAL A 400 8.08 0.41 -18.73
CA VAL A 400 8.99 1.56 -18.62
C VAL A 400 10.13 1.50 -19.65
N MET A 401 10.64 0.30 -19.96
CA MET A 401 11.65 0.12 -20.99
C MET A 401 11.14 0.49 -22.40
N LEU A 402 9.86 0.24 -22.72
CA LEU A 402 9.25 0.69 -23.99
C LEU A 402 9.20 2.22 -24.10
N PHE A 403 8.90 2.90 -22.98
CA PHE A 403 8.93 4.36 -22.90
C PHE A 403 10.36 4.93 -23.08
N ALA A 404 11.38 4.20 -22.65
CA ALA A 404 12.75 4.70 -22.55
C ALA A 404 13.69 4.27 -23.70
N ALA A 405 13.36 3.19 -24.42
CA ALA A 405 14.23 2.64 -25.46
C ALA A 405 14.39 3.57 -26.69
N ARG A 406 15.59 3.56 -27.29
CA ARG A 406 15.89 4.23 -28.58
C ARG A 406 15.47 3.37 -29.76
N ASN A 407 15.15 4.01 -30.90
CA ASN A 407 14.51 3.37 -32.05
C ASN A 407 15.13 2.02 -32.46
N ARG A 408 16.47 1.93 -32.52
CA ARG A 408 17.19 0.72 -32.91
C ARG A 408 17.08 -0.49 -31.95
N TRP A 409 16.76 -0.26 -30.67
CA TRP A 409 16.64 -1.33 -29.66
C TRP A 409 15.19 -1.59 -29.25
N ARG A 410 14.23 -0.82 -29.78
CA ARG A 410 12.81 -0.89 -29.37
C ARG A 410 12.16 -2.23 -29.69
N SER A 411 12.41 -2.79 -30.88
CA SER A 411 11.84 -4.08 -31.27
C SER A 411 12.34 -5.22 -30.38
N LEU A 412 13.63 -5.19 -30.01
CA LEU A 412 14.21 -6.16 -29.08
C LEU A 412 13.58 -6.03 -27.68
N VAL A 413 13.42 -4.81 -27.16
CA VAL A 413 12.75 -4.57 -25.87
C VAL A 413 11.29 -5.02 -25.90
N ALA A 414 10.57 -4.77 -27.00
CA ALA A 414 9.19 -5.23 -27.16
C ALA A 414 9.09 -6.76 -27.21
N LEU A 415 9.99 -7.43 -27.94
CA LEU A 415 10.06 -8.89 -27.98
C LEU A 415 10.41 -9.47 -26.61
N LEU A 416 11.33 -8.84 -25.87
CA LEU A 416 11.68 -9.27 -24.51
C LEU A 416 10.50 -9.09 -23.56
N ALA A 417 9.80 -7.95 -23.61
CA ALA A 417 8.59 -7.71 -22.81
C ALA A 417 7.50 -8.75 -23.11
N ILE A 418 7.28 -9.06 -24.40
CA ILE A 418 6.35 -10.11 -24.84
C ILE A 418 6.83 -11.50 -24.39
N GLY A 419 8.13 -11.76 -24.42
CA GLY A 419 8.73 -13.02 -23.97
C GLY A 419 8.60 -13.22 -22.46
N VAL A 420 8.89 -12.20 -21.65
CA VAL A 420 8.68 -12.20 -20.19
C VAL A 420 7.20 -12.38 -19.88
N MET A 421 6.32 -11.66 -20.60
CA MET A 421 4.88 -11.82 -20.48
C MET A 421 4.46 -13.26 -20.80
N GLY A 422 4.87 -13.79 -21.96
CA GLY A 422 4.57 -15.13 -22.45
C GLY A 422 5.09 -16.25 -21.56
N TRP A 423 6.28 -16.09 -21.00
CA TRP A 423 6.84 -17.03 -20.03
C TRP A 423 6.11 -16.97 -18.70
N SER A 424 5.74 -15.78 -18.23
CA SER A 424 4.87 -15.61 -17.05
C SER A 424 3.56 -16.38 -17.24
N VAL A 425 2.93 -16.30 -18.43
CA VAL A 425 1.73 -17.10 -18.75
C VAL A 425 1.94 -18.60 -18.61
N ALA A 426 3.09 -19.10 -19.08
CA ALA A 426 3.37 -20.52 -19.15
C ALA A 426 3.84 -21.10 -17.82
N HIS A 427 4.39 -20.27 -16.94
CA HIS A 427 4.93 -20.67 -15.66
C HIS A 427 3.87 -20.67 -14.54
N PHE A 428 2.81 -19.88 -14.70
CA PHE A 428 1.76 -19.80 -13.69
C PHE A 428 0.57 -20.68 -14.09
N ASP A 429 0.32 -21.73 -13.32
CA ASP A 429 -0.86 -22.63 -13.38
C ASP A 429 -2.21 -21.92 -13.11
N TYR A 430 -2.29 -20.60 -13.36
CA TYR A 430 -3.58 -19.92 -13.56
C TYR A 430 -4.26 -20.58 -14.73
N GLU A 431 -5.43 -21.20 -14.60
CA GLU A 431 -6.18 -21.77 -15.74
C GLU A 431 -6.34 -20.70 -16.86
N PRO A 432 -5.44 -20.63 -17.87
CA PRO A 432 -5.35 -19.46 -18.74
C PRO A 432 -6.52 -19.47 -19.72
N ARG A 433 -7.04 -20.67 -19.99
CA ARG A 433 -8.11 -20.95 -20.94
C ARG A 433 -9.44 -20.33 -20.52
N GLN A 434 -9.76 -20.25 -19.23
CA GLN A 434 -11.03 -19.66 -18.77
C GLN A 434 -11.00 -18.14 -18.81
N ARG A 435 -9.91 -17.50 -18.34
CA ARG A 435 -9.81 -16.03 -18.24
C ARG A 435 -9.40 -15.32 -19.54
N LEU A 436 -8.64 -15.98 -20.42
CA LEU A 436 -8.33 -15.44 -21.76
C LEU A 436 -9.44 -15.70 -22.78
N SER A 437 -10.39 -16.58 -22.47
CA SER A 437 -11.56 -16.80 -23.31
C SER A 437 -12.42 -15.54 -23.34
N LEU A 438 -12.62 -14.99 -24.54
CA LEU A 438 -13.61 -13.94 -24.79
C LEU A 438 -15.05 -14.39 -24.47
N ALA A 439 -15.28 -15.70 -24.37
CA ALA A 439 -16.58 -16.30 -24.12
C ALA A 439 -16.84 -16.65 -22.63
N ASN A 440 -15.79 -16.80 -21.80
CA ASN A 440 -15.92 -17.29 -20.42
C ASN A 440 -15.44 -16.29 -19.36
N ALA A 441 -15.27 -15.00 -19.69
CA ALA A 441 -15.01 -14.00 -18.66
C ALA A 441 -16.24 -13.93 -17.73
N PRO A 442 -16.12 -14.26 -16.43
CA PRO A 442 -17.27 -14.38 -15.53
C PRO A 442 -17.97 -13.04 -15.24
N VAL A 443 -17.38 -11.92 -15.64
CA VAL A 443 -17.92 -10.56 -15.51
C VAL A 443 -17.58 -9.75 -16.75
N GLY A 444 -18.61 -9.16 -17.39
CA GLY A 444 -18.47 -8.45 -18.67
C GLY A 444 -18.46 -6.92 -18.54
N TRP A 445 -18.16 -6.22 -19.65
CA TRP A 445 -18.35 -4.77 -19.77
C TRP A 445 -19.78 -4.32 -19.37
N GLY A 446 -20.78 -5.18 -19.59
CA GLY A 446 -22.17 -4.93 -19.20
C GLY A 446 -22.33 -4.73 -17.69
N ASP A 447 -21.60 -5.49 -16.87
CA ASP A 447 -21.63 -5.38 -15.41
C ASP A 447 -20.93 -4.11 -14.92
N THR A 448 -19.79 -3.77 -15.54
CA THR A 448 -19.12 -2.48 -15.31
C THR A 448 -20.07 -1.31 -15.58
N VAL A 449 -20.77 -1.34 -16.72
CA VAL A 449 -21.73 -0.29 -17.10
C VAL A 449 -22.92 -0.29 -16.15
N SER A 450 -23.46 -1.46 -15.78
CA SER A 450 -24.60 -1.56 -14.88
C SER A 450 -24.26 -1.05 -13.48
N VAL A 451 -23.07 -1.34 -12.95
CA VAL A 451 -22.58 -0.78 -11.68
C VAL A 451 -22.41 0.74 -11.77
N LEU A 452 -22.04 1.31 -12.91
CA LEU A 452 -21.94 2.77 -13.04
C LEU A 452 -23.29 3.47 -13.26
N THR A 453 -24.28 2.79 -13.84
CA THR A 453 -25.53 3.41 -14.32
C THR A 453 -26.78 3.03 -13.51
N SER A 454 -26.79 1.88 -12.85
CA SER A 454 -27.96 1.31 -12.17
C SER A 454 -27.73 1.17 -10.67
N GLY A 455 -28.46 1.97 -9.88
CA GLY A 455 -28.49 1.83 -8.43
C GLY A 455 -29.03 0.49 -7.96
N LYS A 456 -30.03 -0.05 -8.68
CA LYS A 456 -30.60 -1.37 -8.40
C LYS A 456 -29.55 -2.47 -8.55
N THR A 457 -28.78 -2.45 -9.64
CA THR A 457 -27.75 -3.47 -9.88
C THR A 457 -26.67 -3.45 -8.82
N ARG A 458 -26.26 -2.26 -8.35
CA ARG A 458 -25.34 -2.16 -7.20
C ARG A 458 -25.94 -2.75 -5.92
N ALA A 459 -27.22 -2.51 -5.66
CA ALA A 459 -27.91 -3.10 -4.52
C ALA A 459 -28.03 -4.63 -4.64
N ASP A 460 -28.30 -5.14 -5.84
CA ASP A 460 -28.40 -6.58 -6.11
C ASP A 460 -27.04 -7.28 -5.89
N PHE A 461 -25.94 -6.72 -6.41
CA PHE A 461 -24.58 -7.26 -6.15
C PHE A 461 -24.21 -7.22 -4.67
N ARG A 462 -24.55 -6.12 -3.98
CA ARG A 462 -24.35 -6.00 -2.54
C ARG A 462 -25.11 -7.09 -1.79
N GLN A 463 -26.38 -7.30 -2.13
CA GLN A 463 -27.22 -8.32 -1.49
C GLN A 463 -26.69 -9.73 -1.75
N GLN A 464 -26.26 -10.03 -2.98
CA GLN A 464 -25.62 -11.31 -3.30
C GLN A 464 -24.38 -11.57 -2.44
N GLY A 465 -23.54 -10.56 -2.22
CA GLY A 465 -22.38 -10.66 -1.34
C GLY A 465 -22.75 -10.90 0.13
N LEU A 466 -23.79 -10.23 0.63
CA LEU A 466 -24.32 -10.46 1.97
C LEU A 466 -24.84 -11.89 2.12
N ASP A 467 -25.66 -12.35 1.18
CA ASP A 467 -26.25 -13.69 1.19
C ASP A 467 -25.15 -14.76 1.12
N TYR A 468 -24.13 -14.56 0.27
CA TYR A 468 -22.96 -15.44 0.16
C TYR A 468 -22.18 -15.51 1.48
N LEU A 469 -21.80 -14.38 2.06
CA LEU A 469 -21.00 -14.36 3.28
C LEU A 469 -21.76 -14.94 4.47
N ARG A 470 -23.05 -14.64 4.61
CA ARG A 470 -23.88 -15.22 5.69
C ARG A 470 -24.01 -16.72 5.57
N ALA A 471 -24.19 -17.22 4.35
CA ALA A 471 -24.25 -18.66 4.08
C ALA A 471 -22.89 -19.36 4.30
N SER A 472 -21.78 -18.69 3.98
CA SER A 472 -20.42 -19.22 4.12
C SER A 472 -19.93 -19.19 5.56
N TYR A 473 -20.16 -18.09 6.28
CA TYR A 473 -19.66 -17.91 7.65
C TYR A 473 -20.42 -18.68 8.70
N ARG A 474 -21.70 -19.03 8.47
CA ARG A 474 -22.54 -19.82 9.38
C ARG A 474 -22.35 -19.44 10.86
N LEU A 475 -22.42 -18.14 11.14
CA LEU A 475 -22.21 -17.61 12.48
C LEU A 475 -23.20 -18.28 13.45
N PRO A 476 -22.76 -18.86 14.57
CA PRO A 476 -23.65 -19.46 15.55
C PRO A 476 -24.72 -18.47 16.01
N ALA A 477 -25.97 -18.95 16.15
CA ALA A 477 -27.10 -18.11 16.57
C ALA A 477 -26.82 -17.41 17.91
N GLU A 478 -26.17 -18.11 18.84
CA GLU A 478 -25.77 -17.54 20.14
C GLU A 478 -24.84 -16.32 20.00
N ILE A 479 -23.91 -16.33 19.05
CA ILE A 479 -23.02 -15.18 18.79
C ILE A 479 -23.82 -14.07 18.11
N TYR A 480 -24.62 -14.41 17.09
CA TYR A 480 -25.44 -13.45 16.35
C TYR A 480 -26.40 -12.68 17.27
N ASP A 481 -27.14 -13.39 18.13
CA ASP A 481 -28.14 -12.80 19.03
C ASP A 481 -27.49 -11.88 20.08
N GLN A 482 -26.29 -12.22 20.58
CA GLN A 482 -25.55 -11.37 21.51
C GLN A 482 -25.02 -10.08 20.86
N MET A 483 -24.71 -10.11 19.57
CA MET A 483 -24.18 -8.95 18.84
C MET A 483 -25.23 -7.86 18.56
N ASP A 484 -26.52 -8.19 18.67
CA ASP A 484 -27.58 -7.24 18.35
C ASP A 484 -27.54 -5.99 19.24
N GLY A 485 -27.59 -4.81 18.63
CA GLY A 485 -27.46 -3.51 19.32
C GLY A 485 -26.10 -3.24 19.98
N LYS A 486 -25.07 -4.05 19.73
CA LYS A 486 -23.72 -3.89 20.33
C LYS A 486 -22.71 -3.28 19.36
N SER A 487 -21.62 -2.78 19.91
CA SER A 487 -20.43 -2.41 19.13
C SER A 487 -19.45 -3.58 19.08
N ILE A 488 -18.99 -3.93 17.88
CA ILE A 488 -18.13 -5.10 17.65
C ILE A 488 -16.81 -4.73 16.98
N HIS A 489 -15.73 -5.43 17.36
CA HIS A 489 -14.52 -5.59 16.55
C HIS A 489 -14.45 -7.03 16.02
N VAL A 490 -13.79 -7.22 14.88
CA VAL A 490 -13.51 -8.55 14.34
C VAL A 490 -12.00 -8.74 14.33
N ASP A 491 -11.53 -9.70 15.12
CA ASP A 491 -10.11 -9.97 15.35
C ASP A 491 -9.53 -10.95 14.31
N GLN A 492 -8.20 -10.92 14.15
CA GLN A 492 -7.39 -11.50 13.07
C GLN A 492 -7.49 -10.75 11.73
N TRP A 493 -8.26 -11.25 10.75
CA TRP A 493 -8.36 -10.60 9.45
C TRP A 493 -9.75 -10.59 8.83
N GLU A 494 -10.70 -11.44 9.26
CA GLU A 494 -12.03 -11.58 8.65
C GLU A 494 -13.03 -10.42 8.90
N THR A 495 -12.57 -9.19 8.73
CA THR A 495 -13.38 -7.96 8.82
C THR A 495 -14.63 -7.96 7.92
N ALA A 496 -14.69 -8.76 6.85
CA ALA A 496 -15.92 -8.93 6.06
C ALA A 496 -17.09 -9.50 6.88
N LEU A 497 -16.85 -10.18 8.01
CA LEU A 497 -17.90 -10.57 8.97
C LEU A 497 -18.63 -9.34 9.51
N ALA A 498 -17.91 -8.31 9.92
CA ALA A 498 -18.52 -7.07 10.38
C ALA A 498 -19.35 -6.41 9.27
N TRP A 499 -18.94 -6.53 8.01
CA TRP A 499 -19.76 -6.02 6.91
C TRP A 499 -21.04 -6.85 6.70
N ALA A 500 -20.95 -8.18 6.80
CA ALA A 500 -22.08 -9.09 6.59
C ALA A 500 -23.12 -9.04 7.71
N PHE A 501 -22.70 -8.76 8.95
CA PHE A 501 -23.55 -8.83 10.14
C PHE A 501 -23.73 -7.50 10.87
N ALA A 502 -22.78 -6.54 10.80
CA ALA A 502 -22.96 -5.20 11.35
C ALA A 502 -23.42 -4.21 10.27
N GLY A 503 -24.74 -3.98 10.20
CA GLY A 503 -25.36 -3.09 9.21
C GLY A 503 -26.73 -3.55 8.71
N VAL A 504 -27.27 -4.65 9.23
CA VAL A 504 -28.67 -5.05 9.02
C VAL A 504 -29.54 -4.78 10.25
N ASP A 505 -28.94 -4.79 11.44
CA ASP A 505 -29.58 -4.47 12.72
C ASP A 505 -28.86 -3.31 13.44
N GLU A 506 -29.13 -3.08 14.74
CA GLU A 506 -28.54 -1.98 15.53
C GLU A 506 -27.03 -2.17 15.82
N THR A 507 -26.43 -3.29 15.40
CA THR A 507 -25.00 -3.60 15.59
C THR A 507 -24.09 -2.64 14.82
N THR A 508 -23.07 -2.11 15.52
CA THR A 508 -22.10 -1.15 14.95
C THR A 508 -20.70 -1.74 14.90
N TRP A 509 -20.02 -1.58 13.76
CA TRP A 509 -18.60 -1.94 13.66
C TRP A 509 -17.75 -0.84 14.29
N ARG A 510 -16.95 -1.22 15.29
CA ARG A 510 -16.02 -0.35 16.00
C ARG A 510 -14.66 -1.05 16.09
N PRO A 511 -13.79 -0.85 15.09
CA PRO A 511 -12.55 -1.61 14.99
C PRO A 511 -11.46 -1.07 15.93
N GLU A 512 -10.50 -1.93 16.25
CA GLU A 512 -9.15 -1.48 16.64
C GLU A 512 -8.52 -0.65 15.50
N PRO A 513 -7.61 0.31 15.79
CA PRO A 513 -6.97 1.12 14.77
C PRO A 513 -6.33 0.27 13.67
N VAL A 514 -5.50 -0.71 14.03
CA VAL A 514 -4.97 -1.73 13.12
C VAL A 514 -5.93 -2.91 13.09
N PHE A 515 -6.99 -2.78 12.30
CA PHE A 515 -8.14 -3.69 12.32
C PHE A 515 -7.85 -5.11 11.80
N GLN A 516 -6.69 -5.36 11.20
CA GLN A 516 -6.18 -6.71 10.95
C GLN A 516 -4.96 -6.94 11.83
N ARG A 517 -5.13 -7.66 12.95
CA ARG A 517 -4.17 -7.69 14.06
C ARG A 517 -2.78 -8.16 13.66
N TYR A 518 -2.68 -9.13 12.75
CA TYR A 518 -1.38 -9.62 12.24
C TYR A 518 -0.55 -8.52 11.56
N THR A 519 -1.16 -7.38 11.21
CA THR A 519 -0.48 -6.22 10.61
C THR A 519 0.07 -5.22 11.64
N ALA A 520 -0.11 -5.45 12.94
CA ALA A 520 0.42 -4.63 14.02
C ALA A 520 1.94 -4.85 14.23
N TYR A 521 2.72 -4.75 13.16
CA TYR A 521 4.12 -5.19 13.07
C TYR A 521 5.11 -4.53 14.03
N THR A 522 4.72 -3.50 14.78
CA THR A 522 5.64 -2.72 15.62
C THR A 522 5.00 -2.46 16.98
N PRO A 523 5.80 -2.23 18.03
CA PRO A 523 5.30 -1.86 19.35
C PRO A 523 4.36 -0.65 19.31
N TRP A 524 4.61 0.31 18.41
CA TRP A 524 3.75 1.48 18.30
C TRP A 524 2.35 1.13 17.78
N LEU A 525 2.26 0.21 16.82
CA LEU A 525 0.98 -0.26 16.25
C LEU A 525 0.23 -1.15 17.25
N ASP A 526 0.95 -2.09 17.89
CA ASP A 526 0.40 -2.98 18.92
C ASP A 526 -0.14 -2.17 20.12
N ASN A 527 0.61 -1.17 20.59
CA ASN A 527 0.15 -0.27 21.65
C ASN A 527 -1.12 0.50 21.27
N ALA A 528 -1.24 0.95 20.01
CA ALA A 528 -2.43 1.66 19.56
C ALA A 528 -3.69 0.78 19.61
N ASN A 529 -3.56 -0.51 19.28
CA ASN A 529 -4.65 -1.48 19.42
C ASN A 529 -4.95 -1.78 20.89
N ALA A 530 -3.92 -2.07 21.70
CA ALA A 530 -4.08 -2.34 23.12
C ALA A 530 -4.78 -1.19 23.87
N GLU A 531 -4.43 0.06 23.57
CA GLU A 531 -5.08 1.26 24.13
C GLU A 531 -6.57 1.34 23.73
N ALA A 532 -6.90 0.99 22.49
CA ALA A 532 -8.28 1.02 21.99
C ALA A 532 -9.21 0.03 22.72
N LEU A 533 -8.66 -1.04 23.32
CA LEU A 533 -9.40 -2.03 24.10
C LEU A 533 -9.69 -1.62 25.56
N THR A 534 -9.02 -0.58 26.07
CA THR A 534 -9.17 -0.13 27.48
C THR A 534 -10.11 1.06 27.63
N GLY A 535 -10.27 1.89 26.59
CA GLY A 535 -10.96 3.17 26.69
C GLY A 535 -12.50 3.08 26.77
N ALA A 536 -13.16 4.18 27.11
CA ALA A 536 -14.63 4.29 27.04
C ALA A 536 -15.18 3.99 25.62
N ALA A 537 -14.33 4.21 24.60
CA ALA A 537 -14.62 3.91 23.21
C ALA A 537 -14.30 2.47 22.79
N ALA A 538 -13.89 1.58 23.69
CA ALA A 538 -13.63 0.18 23.35
C ALA A 538 -14.90 -0.52 22.83
N PRO A 539 -14.78 -1.48 21.89
CA PRO A 539 -15.92 -2.25 21.42
C PRO A 539 -16.55 -3.03 22.58
N SER A 540 -17.87 -3.24 22.53
CA SER A 540 -18.58 -4.03 23.54
C SER A 540 -18.25 -5.51 23.43
N MET A 541 -17.92 -5.96 22.22
CA MET A 541 -17.62 -7.36 21.90
C MET A 541 -16.51 -7.47 20.87
N ILE A 542 -15.78 -8.58 20.90
CA ILE A 542 -14.80 -8.96 19.87
C ILE A 542 -15.18 -10.34 19.36
N VAL A 543 -15.40 -10.43 18.06
CA VAL A 543 -15.63 -11.70 17.35
C VAL A 543 -14.30 -12.10 16.72
N ALA A 544 -13.70 -13.19 17.17
CA ALA A 544 -12.40 -13.66 16.69
C ALA A 544 -12.56 -14.91 15.83
N GLU A 545 -11.80 -15.00 14.74
CA GLU A 545 -11.50 -16.27 14.08
C GLU A 545 -10.21 -16.87 14.65
N ARG A 546 -9.97 -18.17 14.43
CA ARG A 546 -8.78 -18.88 14.93
C ARG A 546 -7.80 -19.31 13.84
N ASN A 547 -7.82 -18.63 12.70
CA ASN A 547 -6.89 -18.95 11.64
C ASN A 547 -5.51 -18.35 11.96
N VAL A 548 -4.45 -19.07 11.62
CA VAL A 548 -3.06 -18.57 11.67
C VAL A 548 -2.57 -18.25 10.26
N ILE A 549 -1.69 -17.26 10.14
CA ILE A 549 -1.08 -16.82 8.89
C ILE A 549 0.41 -17.15 8.89
N ASP A 550 0.90 -17.81 7.84
CA ASP A 550 2.32 -18.10 7.64
C ASP A 550 2.98 -18.81 8.87
N ARG A 551 2.20 -19.63 9.60
CA ARG A 551 2.53 -20.25 10.91
C ARG A 551 3.00 -19.29 12.01
N HIS A 552 2.46 -18.08 12.02
CA HIS A 552 2.63 -17.19 13.16
C HIS A 552 1.90 -17.76 14.37
N LEU A 553 2.49 -17.59 15.56
CA LEU A 553 1.77 -17.75 16.81
C LEU A 553 0.95 -16.47 17.01
N SER A 554 -0.37 -16.52 16.83
CA SER A 554 -1.24 -15.33 16.80
C SER A 554 -1.11 -14.47 18.07
N ARG A 555 -0.93 -15.08 19.24
CA ARG A 555 -0.70 -14.38 20.51
C ARG A 555 0.60 -13.57 20.54
N PHE A 556 1.53 -13.81 19.61
CA PHE A 556 2.83 -13.12 19.52
C PHE A 556 2.90 -12.08 18.40
N ASP A 557 1.93 -12.03 17.49
CA ASP A 557 1.90 -10.99 16.44
C ASP A 557 1.63 -9.60 17.02
N ALA A 558 0.73 -9.53 18.00
CA ALA A 558 0.35 -8.32 18.72
C ALA A 558 0.19 -8.64 20.22
N PRO A 559 1.31 -8.94 20.91
CA PRO A 559 1.30 -9.50 22.25
C PRO A 559 0.66 -8.55 23.28
N HIS A 560 0.84 -7.23 23.14
CA HIS A 560 0.20 -6.29 24.04
C HIS A 560 -1.32 -6.22 23.80
N THR A 561 -1.76 -6.24 22.55
CA THR A 561 -3.18 -6.27 22.18
C THR A 561 -3.86 -7.52 22.74
N VAL A 562 -3.26 -8.71 22.55
CA VAL A 562 -3.79 -9.98 23.07
C VAL A 562 -3.90 -9.96 24.58
N ARG A 563 -2.87 -9.46 25.27
CA ARG A 563 -2.93 -9.29 26.73
C ARG A 563 -4.05 -8.32 27.12
N SER A 564 -4.15 -7.15 26.48
CA SER A 564 -5.20 -6.17 26.75
C SER A 564 -6.60 -6.75 26.52
N MET A 565 -6.77 -7.57 25.49
CA MET A 565 -8.01 -8.30 25.20
C MET A 565 -8.38 -9.23 26.36
N VAL A 566 -7.46 -10.08 26.82
CA VAL A 566 -7.73 -10.99 27.97
C VAL A 566 -7.99 -10.22 29.27
N CYS A 567 -7.28 -9.12 29.49
CA CYS A 567 -7.45 -8.29 30.68
C CYS A 567 -8.82 -7.59 30.73
N ASN A 568 -9.35 -7.15 29.59
CA ASN A 568 -10.55 -6.30 29.51
C ASN A 568 -11.77 -6.99 28.88
N TYR A 569 -11.65 -8.26 28.46
CA TYR A 569 -12.75 -9.03 27.87
C TYR A 569 -12.78 -10.46 28.41
N ARG A 570 -14.00 -10.98 28.61
CA ARG A 570 -14.29 -12.37 28.97
C ARG A 570 -14.70 -13.17 27.75
N LEU A 571 -14.16 -14.38 27.63
CA LEU A 571 -14.60 -15.38 26.68
C LEU A 571 -16.00 -15.87 27.09
N THR A 572 -17.02 -15.66 26.25
CA THR A 572 -18.40 -16.09 26.55
C THR A 572 -18.90 -17.21 25.66
N VAL A 573 -18.35 -17.34 24.45
CA VAL A 573 -18.65 -18.47 23.56
C VAL A 573 -17.32 -19.06 23.11
N PRO A 574 -16.89 -20.21 23.67
CA PRO A 574 -15.73 -20.95 23.18
C PRO A 574 -16.08 -21.58 21.83
N GLY A 575 -15.28 -21.33 20.78
CA GLY A 575 -15.53 -21.86 19.44
C GLY A 575 -15.36 -23.39 19.37
N ASP A 576 -16.09 -24.07 18.47
CA ASP A 576 -15.95 -25.52 18.22
C ASP A 576 -14.51 -25.87 17.80
N PRO A 577 -13.81 -26.88 18.36
CA PRO A 577 -12.40 -27.18 18.10
C PRO A 577 -12.02 -27.27 16.61
N VAL A 578 -10.93 -26.59 16.19
CA VAL A 578 -10.34 -26.77 14.86
C VAL A 578 -9.42 -27.97 14.97
N PRO A 579 -9.52 -28.94 14.07
CA PRO A 579 -8.45 -29.89 13.88
C PRO A 579 -7.21 -29.12 13.37
N VAL A 580 -6.23 -28.87 14.23
CA VAL A 580 -4.88 -28.55 13.78
C VAL A 580 -4.36 -29.81 13.07
N GLY A 581 -3.91 -29.67 11.83
CA GLY A 581 -3.29 -30.80 11.13
C GLY A 581 -2.13 -31.36 11.95
N ARG A 582 -1.84 -32.66 11.86
CA ARG A 582 -0.72 -33.32 12.57
C ARG A 582 0.65 -32.67 12.30
N ASP A 583 0.73 -31.85 11.28
CA ASP A 583 1.87 -31.08 10.80
C ASP A 583 1.92 -29.64 11.34
N GLY A 584 0.90 -29.17 12.08
CA GLY A 584 0.81 -27.80 12.58
C GLY A 584 0.34 -26.78 11.53
N THR A 585 -0.18 -27.23 10.38
CA THR A 585 -0.87 -26.32 9.44
C THR A 585 -2.32 -26.12 9.88
N SER A 586 -2.76 -24.87 9.81
CA SER A 586 -4.18 -24.55 9.84
C SER A 586 -4.86 -25.15 8.60
N LEU A 587 -6.08 -25.66 8.75
CA LEU A 587 -6.92 -26.08 7.63
C LEU A 587 -7.23 -24.96 6.62
N ALA A 588 -6.92 -23.69 6.96
CA ALA A 588 -6.96 -22.56 6.04
C ALA A 588 -5.73 -22.49 5.11
N GLU A 589 -4.59 -23.07 5.49
CA GLU A 589 -3.36 -23.08 4.68
C GLU A 589 -3.29 -24.28 3.72
N THR A 590 -4.07 -25.34 3.95
CA THR A 590 -4.00 -26.61 3.18
C THR A 590 -4.97 -26.70 1.99
N VAL A 591 -5.62 -25.59 1.61
CA VAL A 591 -6.59 -25.62 0.49
C VAL A 591 -6.22 -24.59 -0.56
N ASP A 592 -5.54 -25.05 -1.61
CA ASP A 592 -5.24 -24.34 -2.89
C ASP A 592 -6.50 -23.88 -3.66
N ASP A 593 -7.67 -24.16 -3.13
CA ASP A 593 -8.94 -23.94 -3.79
C ASP A 593 -9.75 -22.91 -3.00
N ALA A 594 -9.51 -21.63 -3.29
CA ALA A 594 -10.29 -20.51 -2.74
C ALA A 594 -11.81 -20.63 -3.01
N SER A 595 -12.25 -21.58 -3.84
CA SER A 595 -13.66 -21.93 -4.01
C SER A 595 -14.25 -22.78 -2.87
N ARG A 596 -13.42 -23.25 -1.93
CA ARG A 596 -13.80 -24.16 -0.81
C ARG A 596 -13.79 -23.54 0.58
N PHE A 597 -13.87 -22.21 0.72
CA PHE A 597 -14.10 -21.52 2.02
C PHE A 597 -15.52 -21.75 2.59
N ALA A 598 -15.89 -23.03 2.68
CA ALA A 598 -17.11 -23.58 3.27
C ALA A 598 -16.78 -24.49 4.47
N ARG A 599 -15.66 -24.25 5.14
CA ARG A 599 -15.49 -24.68 6.54
C ARG A 599 -15.55 -23.42 7.40
N THR A 600 -16.66 -23.30 8.14
CA THR A 600 -16.93 -22.28 9.15
C THR A 600 -15.66 -22.02 9.96
N PRO A 601 -15.11 -20.79 9.97
CA PRO A 601 -14.09 -20.44 10.94
C PRO A 601 -14.68 -20.70 12.33
N PRO A 602 -13.94 -21.30 13.25
CA PRO A 602 -14.39 -21.43 14.64
C PRO A 602 -14.53 -20.04 15.29
N TRP A 603 -15.73 -19.50 15.26
CA TRP A 603 -15.97 -18.17 15.82
C TRP A 603 -15.90 -18.22 17.34
N VAL A 604 -15.17 -17.27 17.92
CA VAL A 604 -15.06 -17.08 19.35
C VAL A 604 -15.62 -15.71 19.71
N LEU A 605 -16.40 -15.62 20.78
CA LEU A 605 -16.95 -14.36 21.25
C LEU A 605 -16.35 -13.93 22.58
N TRP A 606 -15.87 -12.69 22.59
CA TRP A 606 -15.35 -12.00 23.76
C TRP A 606 -16.24 -10.82 24.10
N THR A 607 -16.63 -10.70 25.36
CA THR A 607 -17.48 -9.62 25.86
C THR A 607 -16.72 -8.75 26.83
N ARG A 608 -16.95 -7.44 26.76
CA ARG A 608 -16.24 -6.48 27.61
C ARG A 608 -16.47 -6.79 29.10
N ALA A 609 -15.40 -6.74 29.88
CA ALA A 609 -15.37 -6.90 31.32
C ALA A 609 -14.55 -5.76 31.97
N ASP A 610 -14.60 -5.66 33.29
CA ASP A 610 -13.67 -4.80 34.02
C ASP A 610 -12.23 -5.33 33.89
N ASN A 611 -11.24 -4.45 34.04
CA ASN A 611 -9.84 -4.86 33.97
C ASN A 611 -9.51 -5.83 35.10
N ARG A 612 -9.10 -7.04 34.73
CA ARG A 612 -8.76 -8.13 35.67
C ARG A 612 -7.26 -8.31 35.88
N CYS A 613 -6.42 -7.58 35.16
CA CYS A 613 -4.97 -7.70 35.28
C CYS A 613 -4.38 -6.63 36.20
N GLY A 614 -3.45 -7.04 37.07
CA GLY A 614 -2.63 -6.14 37.89
C GLY A 614 -1.36 -5.65 37.17
N SER A 615 -0.40 -5.12 37.93
CA SER A 615 0.89 -4.67 37.39
C SER A 615 1.75 -5.85 36.96
N VAL A 616 2.61 -5.62 35.96
CA VAL A 616 3.63 -6.59 35.55
C VAL A 616 4.82 -6.49 36.52
N ASP A 617 5.19 -7.61 37.11
CA ASP A 617 6.31 -7.72 38.03
C ASP A 617 7.47 -8.43 37.31
N GLU A 618 8.50 -7.67 36.94
CA GLU A 618 9.67 -8.19 36.23
C GLU A 618 10.50 -9.10 37.15
N ALA A 619 10.88 -10.26 36.60
CA ALA A 619 11.82 -11.21 37.19
C ALA A 619 13.22 -11.05 36.58
N GLU A 620 14.10 -12.02 36.82
CA GLU A 620 15.47 -12.01 36.32
C GLU A 620 15.53 -12.10 34.79
N ALA A 621 16.50 -11.38 34.22
CA ALA A 621 16.83 -11.44 32.80
C ALA A 621 17.95 -12.47 32.58
N LEU A 622 17.77 -13.35 31.59
CA LEU A 622 18.72 -14.38 31.22
C LEU A 622 19.32 -14.08 29.85
N GLU A 623 20.64 -14.09 29.75
CA GLU A 623 21.34 -14.10 28.47
C GLU A 623 21.37 -15.54 27.94
N VAL A 624 20.75 -15.78 26.78
CA VAL A 624 20.52 -17.12 26.23
C VAL A 624 21.23 -17.25 24.88
N PRO A 625 22.09 -18.28 24.70
CA PRO A 625 22.63 -18.62 23.39
C PRO A 625 21.52 -19.06 22.41
N VAL A 626 21.68 -18.71 21.14
CA VAL A 626 20.70 -19.03 20.10
C VAL A 626 20.49 -20.54 19.97
N GLY A 627 19.23 -20.98 20.06
CA GLY A 627 18.83 -22.39 19.93
C GLY A 627 18.94 -23.22 21.22
N ASP A 628 19.48 -22.64 22.30
CA ASP A 628 19.46 -23.28 23.61
C ASP A 628 18.03 -23.38 24.15
N LEU A 629 17.82 -24.40 24.96
CA LEU A 629 16.55 -24.62 25.63
C LEU A 629 16.40 -23.63 26.78
N VAL A 630 15.25 -22.95 26.81
CA VAL A 630 14.86 -22.05 27.88
C VAL A 630 13.66 -22.64 28.61
N ASP A 631 13.81 -22.87 29.91
CA ASP A 631 12.71 -23.27 30.78
C ASP A 631 11.92 -22.04 31.23
N VAL A 632 10.60 -22.11 31.15
CA VAL A 632 9.72 -21.03 31.57
C VAL A 632 9.50 -21.13 33.09
N PRO A 633 9.68 -20.04 33.85
CA PRO A 633 9.45 -20.05 35.30
C PRO A 633 8.04 -20.49 35.66
N ILE A 634 7.92 -21.20 36.78
CA ILE A 634 6.62 -21.61 37.33
C ILE A 634 5.90 -20.35 37.85
N ALA A 635 4.61 -20.23 37.51
CA ALA A 635 3.77 -19.14 37.99
C ALA A 635 3.67 -19.15 39.54
N PRO A 636 3.61 -17.98 40.21
CA PRO A 636 3.46 -17.90 41.66
C PRO A 636 2.17 -18.55 42.19
N GLY A 637 1.13 -18.61 41.36
CA GLY A 637 -0.17 -19.20 41.65
C GLY A 637 -0.98 -19.41 40.36
N ASP A 638 -2.15 -20.02 40.51
CA ASP A 638 -3.08 -20.35 39.41
C ASP A 638 -3.71 -19.11 38.75
N ASP A 639 -3.54 -17.95 39.37
CA ASP A 639 -4.07 -16.64 39.02
C ASP A 639 -3.02 -15.71 38.40
N TYR A 640 -1.90 -16.24 37.89
CA TYR A 640 -0.83 -15.44 37.29
C TYR A 640 -0.57 -15.78 35.82
N PHE A 641 -0.33 -14.74 35.02
CA PHE A 641 0.36 -14.90 33.75
C PHE A 641 1.86 -15.11 33.99
N VAL A 642 2.48 -15.88 33.10
CA VAL A 642 3.94 -15.83 32.88
C VAL A 642 4.20 -15.18 31.55
N LEU A 643 4.98 -14.11 31.56
CA LEU A 643 5.30 -13.27 30.42
C LEU A 643 6.79 -13.32 30.11
N ALA A 644 7.15 -13.04 28.86
CA ALA A 644 8.53 -12.78 28.48
C ALA A 644 8.64 -11.63 27.49
N ARG A 645 9.71 -10.84 27.61
CA ARG A 645 10.19 -9.98 26.54
C ARG A 645 11.56 -10.46 26.08
N PHE A 646 11.84 -10.22 24.80
CA PHE A 646 13.05 -10.64 24.13
C PHE A 646 13.78 -9.41 23.62
N ASP A 647 14.95 -9.15 24.20
CA ASP A 647 15.79 -8.01 23.88
C ASP A 647 17.01 -8.47 23.05
N GLU A 648 17.70 -7.51 22.44
CA GLU A 648 18.96 -7.75 21.72
C GLU A 648 18.87 -8.65 20.47
N MET A 649 17.66 -8.97 20.01
CA MET A 649 17.43 -9.63 18.73
C MET A 649 17.71 -8.71 17.53
N ASP A 650 18.31 -9.25 16.47
CA ASP A 650 18.52 -8.59 15.16
C ASP A 650 19.23 -7.21 15.22
N GLN A 651 20.14 -7.00 16.17
CA GLN A 651 20.69 -5.66 16.43
C GLN A 651 21.84 -5.23 15.52
N ARG A 652 22.48 -6.12 14.76
CA ARG A 652 23.68 -5.73 14.01
C ARG A 652 23.31 -4.76 12.87
N PRO A 653 24.09 -3.69 12.67
CA PRO A 653 23.92 -2.80 11.52
C PRO A 653 23.92 -3.53 10.18
N VAL A 654 24.69 -4.63 10.08
CA VAL A 654 24.74 -5.50 8.89
C VAL A 654 23.40 -6.18 8.64
N ASP A 655 22.74 -6.69 9.69
CA ASP A 655 21.44 -7.36 9.55
C ASP A 655 20.36 -6.36 9.11
N ARG A 656 20.41 -5.11 9.61
CA ARG A 656 19.53 -4.03 9.13
C ARG A 656 19.79 -3.66 7.67
N MET A 657 21.05 -3.60 7.25
CA MET A 657 21.40 -3.37 5.84
C MET A 657 20.92 -4.52 4.96
N GLN A 658 21.06 -5.76 5.43
CA GLN A 658 20.57 -6.95 4.74
C GLN A 658 19.03 -6.92 4.61
N GLN A 659 18.29 -6.62 5.68
CA GLN A 659 16.83 -6.48 5.64
C GLN A 659 16.38 -5.36 4.68
N MET A 660 17.14 -4.27 4.60
CA MET A 660 16.86 -3.18 3.66
C MET A 660 17.02 -3.62 2.20
N LEU A 661 17.99 -4.49 1.90
CA LEU A 661 18.34 -4.94 0.54
C LEU A 661 17.64 -6.23 0.12
N TRP A 662 17.36 -7.15 1.04
CA TRP A 662 16.80 -8.48 0.78
C TRP A 662 15.73 -8.85 1.83
N LYS A 663 16.05 -9.84 2.67
CA LYS A 663 15.28 -10.43 3.76
C LYS A 663 16.21 -10.61 4.96
N GLY A 664 15.66 -10.43 6.15
CA GLY A 664 16.37 -10.79 7.38
C GLY A 664 16.37 -12.30 7.58
N ASP A 665 16.98 -12.75 8.67
CA ASP A 665 16.77 -14.12 9.13
C ASP A 665 15.32 -14.30 9.60
N GLU A 666 14.74 -15.47 9.32
CA GLU A 666 13.44 -15.86 9.86
C GLU A 666 13.66 -16.51 11.23
N TRP A 667 13.07 -15.93 12.27
CA TRP A 667 13.13 -16.49 13.62
C TRP A 667 11.95 -17.40 13.88
N PHE A 668 12.23 -18.48 14.63
CA PHE A 668 11.26 -19.49 14.97
C PHE A 668 11.37 -19.85 16.44
N ILE A 669 10.20 -20.03 17.05
CA ILE A 669 10.06 -20.58 18.39
C ILE A 669 9.59 -22.03 18.28
N ARG A 670 10.30 -22.94 18.92
CA ARG A 670 9.91 -24.35 19.03
C ARG A 670 9.51 -24.66 20.47
N THR A 671 8.32 -25.21 20.66
CA THR A 671 7.74 -25.48 21.99
C THR A 671 6.85 -26.73 21.95
N PRO A 672 6.84 -27.54 23.02
CA PRO A 672 5.96 -28.71 23.17
C PRO A 672 4.50 -28.36 23.49
N PHE A 673 4.24 -27.18 24.08
CA PHE A 673 3.00 -26.78 24.76
C PHE A 673 2.52 -27.79 25.82
N ASP A 674 2.28 -27.31 27.05
CA ASP A 674 1.75 -28.14 28.15
C ASP A 674 2.54 -29.45 28.41
N GLY A 675 3.80 -29.51 27.98
CA GLY A 675 4.62 -30.73 27.95
C GLY A 675 6.10 -30.47 28.21
N PRO A 676 6.91 -31.52 28.42
CA PRO A 676 8.34 -31.37 28.69
C PRO A 676 9.12 -30.95 27.44
N ALA A 677 10.24 -30.26 27.65
CA ALA A 677 11.11 -29.70 26.62
C ALA A 677 11.54 -30.67 25.50
N ASP A 678 11.72 -31.95 25.81
CA ASP A 678 12.16 -32.98 24.88
C ASP A 678 10.98 -33.77 24.25
N SER A 679 9.76 -33.23 24.32
CA SER A 679 8.59 -33.89 23.72
C SER A 679 8.78 -34.05 22.20
N PRO A 680 8.53 -35.25 21.65
CA PRO A 680 8.52 -35.45 20.20
C PRO A 680 7.43 -34.63 19.49
N ASP A 681 6.43 -34.16 20.24
CA ASP A 681 5.30 -33.36 19.74
C ASP A 681 5.62 -31.85 19.66
N ALA A 682 6.87 -31.44 19.92
CA ALA A 682 7.27 -30.03 19.87
C ALA A 682 7.07 -29.40 18.48
N GLN A 683 6.20 -28.39 18.44
CA GLN A 683 5.82 -27.67 17.23
C GLN A 683 6.66 -26.42 17.05
N THR A 684 6.82 -25.97 15.80
CA THR A 684 7.61 -24.80 15.46
C THR A 684 6.72 -23.73 14.82
N PHE A 685 6.78 -22.53 15.40
CA PHE A 685 6.05 -21.35 14.95
C PHE A 685 7.01 -20.24 14.57
N ARG A 686 6.57 -19.40 13.63
CA ARG A 686 7.29 -18.20 13.27
C ARG A 686 7.20 -17.16 14.38
N PHE A 687 8.34 -16.54 14.71
CA PHE A 687 8.46 -15.50 15.71
C PHE A 687 8.78 -14.16 15.04
N VAL A 688 7.94 -13.15 15.28
CA VAL A 688 8.10 -11.82 14.70
C VAL A 688 8.99 -10.96 15.61
N THR A 689 10.25 -10.76 15.21
CA THR A 689 11.22 -10.05 16.06
C THR A 689 10.94 -8.56 16.23
N SER A 690 10.11 -7.94 15.39
CA SER A 690 9.82 -6.53 15.49
C SER A 690 8.96 -6.16 16.71
N THR A 691 8.19 -7.11 17.27
CA THR A 691 7.41 -6.95 18.51
C THR A 691 8.08 -7.62 19.72
N ALA A 692 9.26 -8.22 19.57
CA ALA A 692 10.02 -8.96 20.58
C ALA A 692 10.13 -8.27 21.96
N THR A 693 10.28 -6.95 21.94
CA THR A 693 10.42 -6.10 23.16
C THR A 693 9.11 -5.89 23.94
N GLN A 694 7.98 -6.37 23.41
CA GLN A 694 6.71 -6.41 24.12
C GLN A 694 6.61 -7.65 25.02
N TRP A 695 5.67 -7.61 25.96
CA TRP A 695 5.41 -8.73 26.87
C TRP A 695 4.55 -9.80 26.20
N HIS A 696 5.19 -10.89 25.80
CA HIS A 696 4.56 -12.06 25.20
C HIS A 696 4.01 -12.98 26.29
N VAL A 697 2.79 -13.49 26.11
CA VAL A 697 2.17 -14.41 27.05
C VAL A 697 2.69 -15.83 26.82
N LEU A 698 3.51 -16.33 27.75
CA LEU A 698 4.02 -17.70 27.71
C LEU A 698 3.03 -18.67 28.34
N SER A 699 2.58 -18.38 29.56
CA SER A 699 1.57 -19.17 30.27
C SER A 699 0.35 -18.34 30.64
N TRP A 700 -0.82 -18.95 30.47
CA TRP A 700 -2.09 -18.43 30.91
C TRP A 700 -2.32 -18.74 32.41
N PRO A 701 -3.08 -17.91 33.15
CA PRO A 701 -3.62 -18.28 34.45
C PRO A 701 -4.46 -19.56 34.32
N ALA A 702 -4.26 -20.54 35.21
CA ALA A 702 -5.00 -21.80 35.16
C ALA A 702 -6.51 -21.59 35.38
N CYS A 703 -6.88 -20.56 36.15
CA CYS A 703 -8.27 -20.20 36.40
C CYS A 703 -8.98 -19.56 35.20
N LEU A 704 -8.24 -19.20 34.15
CA LEU A 704 -8.79 -18.52 32.98
C LEU A 704 -9.74 -19.44 32.19
N ASP A 705 -9.75 -20.76 32.48
CA ASP A 705 -10.47 -21.86 31.81
C ASP A 705 -10.69 -21.60 30.32
N MET A 706 -9.66 -21.00 29.70
CA MET A 706 -9.62 -20.78 28.28
C MET A 706 -9.32 -22.15 27.73
N SER A 707 -10.24 -22.66 26.91
CA SER A 707 -9.87 -23.70 25.97
C SER A 707 -8.51 -23.31 25.37
N PRO A 708 -7.51 -24.22 25.31
CA PRO A 708 -6.20 -24.00 24.69
C PRO A 708 -6.26 -23.49 23.24
N GLU A 709 -7.44 -23.21 22.74
CA GLU A 709 -7.78 -22.89 21.38
C GLU A 709 -8.28 -21.45 21.24
N ALA A 710 -8.44 -20.64 22.29
CA ALA A 710 -9.01 -19.30 22.16
C ALA A 710 -8.09 -18.28 21.43
N PHE A 711 -6.77 -18.52 21.40
CA PHE A 711 -5.81 -17.78 20.57
C PHE A 711 -4.84 -18.73 19.85
N ASP A 712 -4.18 -19.63 20.59
CA ASP A 712 -3.17 -20.60 20.12
C ASP A 712 -3.00 -21.70 21.19
N PRO A 713 -2.38 -22.87 20.86
CA PRO A 713 -2.22 -24.00 21.78
C PRO A 713 -1.55 -23.61 23.10
N GLY A 714 -2.16 -24.01 24.22
CA GLY A 714 -1.53 -24.27 25.53
C GLY A 714 -0.64 -23.20 26.17
N SER A 715 -0.11 -23.53 27.33
CA SER A 715 0.97 -22.78 27.97
C SER A 715 2.34 -23.27 27.48
N ILE A 716 3.25 -22.33 27.26
CA ILE A 716 4.65 -22.61 26.92
C ILE A 716 5.39 -22.86 28.24
N THR A 717 5.79 -24.11 28.45
CA THR A 717 6.56 -24.57 29.61
C THR A 717 8.07 -24.46 29.37
N SER A 718 8.48 -24.54 28.11
CA SER A 718 9.86 -24.43 27.67
C SER A 718 9.89 -24.11 26.17
N PHE A 719 10.94 -23.48 25.69
CA PHE A 719 11.07 -23.16 24.27
C PHE A 719 12.53 -23.11 23.81
N ARG A 720 12.72 -23.25 22.50
CA ARG A 720 13.97 -22.89 21.80
C ARG A 720 13.65 -21.79 20.81
N LEU A 721 14.41 -20.71 20.85
CA LEU A 721 14.28 -19.59 19.91
C LEU A 721 15.55 -19.49 19.07
N ALA A 722 15.40 -19.57 17.75
CA ALA A 722 16.53 -19.45 16.84
C ALA A 722 16.11 -19.00 15.42
N PRO A 723 17.04 -18.40 14.66
CA PRO A 723 16.92 -18.31 13.22
C PRO A 723 16.77 -19.70 12.60
N GLY A 724 15.96 -19.83 11.55
CA GLY A 724 15.76 -21.10 10.86
C GLY A 724 15.80 -20.95 9.34
N THR A 725 15.96 -22.08 8.66
CA THR A 725 15.79 -22.16 7.20
C THR A 725 14.75 -23.21 6.86
N ARG A 726 13.87 -22.89 5.92
CA ARG A 726 12.91 -23.83 5.36
C ARG A 726 13.53 -24.56 4.15
N PRO A 727 13.43 -25.90 4.04
CA PRO A 727 13.94 -26.64 2.90
C PRO A 727 13.12 -26.37 1.62
N SER A 728 11.83 -26.09 1.77
CA SER A 728 10.92 -25.56 0.76
C SER A 728 9.85 -24.67 1.43
N PRO A 729 9.06 -23.90 0.66
CA PRO A 729 8.01 -23.01 1.20
C PRO A 729 6.80 -23.76 1.73
N GLU A 730 6.53 -24.91 1.11
CA GLU A 730 5.44 -25.82 1.43
C GLU A 730 5.85 -26.75 2.57
N SER A 731 7.15 -26.98 2.75
CA SER A 731 7.69 -27.72 3.90
C SER A 731 7.80 -26.81 5.11
N TRP A 732 7.33 -27.31 6.23
CA TRP A 732 7.49 -26.66 7.52
C TRP A 732 8.44 -27.43 8.45
N ASP A 733 9.23 -28.33 7.87
CA ASP A 733 10.39 -28.93 8.52
C ASP A 733 11.48 -27.88 8.65
N ILE A 734 11.43 -27.10 9.73
CA ILE A 734 12.34 -25.98 9.96
C ILE A 734 13.63 -26.50 10.60
N THR A 735 14.76 -26.29 9.92
CA THR A 735 16.08 -26.52 10.52
C THR A 735 16.52 -25.24 11.22
N LEU A 736 16.54 -25.27 12.55
CA LEU A 736 17.06 -24.19 13.38
C LEU A 736 18.57 -24.09 13.24
N LYS A 737 19.09 -22.87 13.12
CA LYS A 737 20.52 -22.57 13.14
C LYS A 737 20.97 -22.58 14.61
N ALA A 738 22.01 -23.35 14.91
CA ALA A 738 22.57 -23.47 16.27
C ALA A 738 23.65 -22.42 16.60
N HIS A 739 23.77 -21.36 15.79
CA HIS A 739 24.81 -20.35 15.94
C HIS A 739 24.26 -18.94 15.64
N GLY A 740 24.60 -17.99 16.50
CA GLY A 740 24.21 -16.57 16.43
C GLY A 740 24.69 -15.83 17.68
N ASP A 741 24.50 -14.50 17.71
CA ASP A 741 24.74 -13.71 18.92
C ASP A 741 23.65 -14.05 19.95
N PRO A 742 23.98 -14.12 21.26
CA PRO A 742 22.99 -14.39 22.29
C PRO A 742 21.91 -13.30 22.33
N TYR A 743 20.75 -13.65 22.88
CA TYR A 743 19.64 -12.73 23.11
C TYR A 743 19.28 -12.74 24.59
N THR A 744 18.68 -11.66 25.05
CA THR A 744 18.26 -11.53 26.46
C THR A 744 16.77 -11.81 26.58
N VAL A 745 16.39 -12.75 27.46
CA VAL A 745 15.00 -13.03 27.83
C VAL A 745 14.76 -12.49 29.22
N THR A 746 13.84 -11.53 29.35
CA THR A 746 13.37 -11.09 30.67
C THR A 746 12.01 -11.72 30.92
N PHE A 747 11.89 -12.48 32.02
CA PHE A 747 10.61 -13.01 32.46
C PHE A 747 9.86 -12.00 33.33
N ALA A 748 8.55 -12.10 33.36
CA ALA A 748 7.73 -11.37 34.31
C ALA A 748 6.49 -12.19 34.69
N THR A 749 5.91 -11.87 35.83
CA THR A 749 4.60 -12.38 36.22
C THR A 749 3.59 -11.23 36.25
N GLN A 750 2.32 -11.55 36.08
CA GLN A 750 1.26 -10.57 36.20
C GLN A 750 0.05 -11.21 36.87
N PRO A 751 -0.42 -10.68 38.01
CA PRO A 751 -1.60 -11.22 38.67
C PRO A 751 -2.86 -10.95 37.84
N TYR A 752 -3.78 -11.89 37.93
CA TYR A 752 -5.06 -11.91 37.22
C TYR A 752 -6.18 -12.23 38.19
N THR A 753 -7.27 -11.48 38.11
CA THR A 753 -8.44 -11.73 38.95
C THR A 753 -9.31 -12.81 38.29
N CYS A 754 -9.26 -14.01 38.85
CA CYS A 754 -10.16 -15.11 38.54
C CYS A 754 -11.54 -14.80 39.12
N ASP A 755 -12.59 -14.82 38.31
CA ASP A 755 -13.98 -14.60 38.75
C ASP A 755 -14.72 -15.92 38.97
#